data_AF-A0A3L7WTY3-F1
#
_entry.id   AF-A0A3L7WTY3-F1
#
_cell.length_a   1.000
_cell.length_b   1.000
_cell.length_c   1.000
_cell.angle_alpha   90.00
_cell.angle_beta   90.00
_cell.angle_gamma   90.00
#
_symmetry.space_group_name_H-M   'P 1'
#
loop_
_entity.id
_entity.type
_entity.pdbx_description
1 polymer ?
#
loop_
_entity_poly.entity_id
_entity_poly.type
_entity_poly.pdbx_seq_one_letter_code
_entity_poly.pdbx_strand_id
1 'polypeptide(L)'
;MSILILACVVAIVIATGWPLVARLGDATHPLDRLYQSALIGMLFHGGCAVMLAGIGVFSLALHSMCAVVFVGATGWWAWRGPGMQWPSWALVRPMRWETAAMGVVLLVTLLLNGTPAQVIFGGRDAGIYANTGFAIARTGSIVQHDAIVADLATRRGTDADAAQGWSNLLGVQSADRFMSTRMRLAGLFISESNASEGAYTPQFLHLFPAWIALFTAAFGVQMGLLATGLAGLMGVWGLGMAGRALFGPAVGIIAMTLLALNGVQVWFSRYPMSETTAQWLFFAMVYALVRYSSPARPDRNLAALLLGLAGGQFLLARLDFVFVLVPFVGWLGWQWLRNTDHAGFRWVVWGFAGTGLHGLVHLLTLSRGYFIDTFFARLQDTALSALFVFPLLTPNLQRIFLIRPCSPLTYQPCPNQSIPDAPWNYPRIGFELACVVLVIVGALWVRRQPDLLARVRAFARPWLLPLSRVGAVVIGIAVLYAYVIRPQILTPTVVADAFGCMTSTQRVHPTGSCLALQGYIGAPIRPPTYADPVAQFVARIGAAVRGVPLSDPAPLRDLYANSMANLVRVGWYISPFGIEMTFIGLVLLLWRGVNRHNWFFLGVTLVTAFVFIQLSYGTSSQTYIYIMRRYLPNIYPGFALLSAYGAVALWGTAWWRRLLSAGSVTVLVLFLGATIRPVIAVPELQGSFALVERIAALSTPADITLVRGGSPRYVAARDAADTLALPLMAIHGQNVFGLRSERPEKYGRDLVTLFRRWKSEGRAVYALVGANGALWFPGMHFVKKEYIQARIPEFSQLLNQKPALIDSLNISYQRYELVDGTARLPASINATDTSAQVRGFYPVETIGDRTFAWVEPTSEIRLPLPRAGARVILRLNSGLRPDGSVPEVCVVLAGQPLPWSNTEPNWTAPICNPIHDHDEPMLLTVPAGMTSATDTLLVRIDTPGWVPALADAALNDFRTLGVQFVSAQVRE
;
A
#
# COMPACT_ATOMS: atom_id res chain seq x y z
N MET A 1 -13.99 -23.94 -4.45
CA MET A 1 -14.98 -22.85 -4.57
C MET A 1 -14.39 -21.58 -5.18
N SER A 2 -13.40 -20.93 -4.56
CA SER A 2 -12.82 -19.64 -5.03
C SER A 2 -12.34 -19.64 -6.49
N ILE A 3 -11.67 -20.71 -6.93
CA ILE A 3 -11.21 -20.88 -8.32
C ILE A 3 -12.39 -20.90 -9.31
N LEU A 4 -13.49 -21.57 -8.95
CA LEU A 4 -14.70 -21.63 -9.78
C LEU A 4 -15.35 -20.25 -9.89
N ILE A 5 -15.42 -19.49 -8.79
CA ILE A 5 -15.94 -18.12 -8.78
C ILE A 5 -15.13 -17.25 -9.74
N LEU A 6 -13.79 -17.26 -9.64
CA LEU A 6 -12.94 -16.50 -10.56
C LEU A 6 -13.14 -16.92 -12.03
N ALA A 7 -13.22 -18.22 -12.31
CA ALA A 7 -13.49 -18.71 -13.66
C ALA A 7 -14.85 -18.25 -14.19
N CYS A 8 -15.90 -18.29 -13.37
CA CYS A 8 -17.23 -17.79 -13.70
C CYS A 8 -17.21 -16.28 -13.97
N VAL A 9 -16.51 -15.49 -13.14
CA VAL A 9 -16.39 -14.04 -13.36
C VAL A 9 -15.64 -13.74 -14.66
N VAL A 10 -14.55 -14.47 -14.97
CA VAL A 10 -13.86 -14.34 -16.27
C VAL A 10 -14.81 -14.63 -17.43
N ALA A 11 -15.65 -15.67 -17.33
CA ALA A 11 -16.65 -15.97 -18.35
C ALA A 11 -17.70 -14.85 -18.49
N ILE A 12 -18.18 -14.28 -17.38
CA ILE A 12 -19.13 -13.14 -17.38
C ILE A 12 -18.48 -11.93 -18.06
N VAL A 13 -17.26 -11.58 -17.68
CA VAL A 13 -16.52 -10.45 -18.25
C VAL A 13 -16.33 -10.64 -19.76
N ILE A 14 -15.98 -11.85 -20.23
CA ILE A 14 -15.89 -12.18 -21.65
C ILE A 14 -17.26 -12.04 -22.33
N ALA A 15 -18.32 -12.59 -21.74
CA ALA A 15 -19.67 -12.54 -22.29
C ALA A 15 -20.17 -11.08 -22.43
N THR A 16 -19.90 -10.23 -21.45
CA THR A 16 -20.27 -8.80 -21.48
C THR A 16 -19.63 -8.06 -22.65
N GLY A 17 -18.34 -8.32 -22.92
CA GLY A 17 -17.63 -7.66 -24.01
C GLY A 17 -17.84 -8.28 -25.40
N TRP A 18 -18.37 -9.50 -25.48
CA TRP A 18 -18.47 -10.26 -26.71
C TRP A 18 -19.23 -9.55 -27.85
N PRO A 19 -20.42 -8.97 -27.63
CA PRO A 19 -21.18 -8.39 -28.73
C PRO A 19 -20.47 -7.20 -29.38
N LEU A 20 -19.74 -6.40 -28.58
CA LEU A 20 -18.95 -5.28 -29.09
C LEU A 20 -17.75 -5.76 -29.92
N VAL A 21 -17.10 -6.85 -29.50
CA VAL A 21 -16.05 -7.51 -30.30
C VAL A 21 -16.64 -8.10 -31.57
N ALA A 22 -17.82 -8.73 -31.55
CA ALA A 22 -18.45 -9.27 -32.75
C ALA A 22 -18.75 -8.17 -33.79
N ARG A 23 -19.06 -6.95 -33.33
CA ARG A 23 -19.41 -5.81 -34.20
C ARG A 23 -18.22 -5.01 -34.72
N LEU A 24 -17.24 -4.77 -33.85
CA LEU A 24 -16.09 -3.89 -34.12
C LEU A 24 -14.76 -4.64 -34.26
N GLY A 25 -14.72 -5.89 -33.83
CA GLY A 25 -13.57 -6.75 -33.87
C GLY A 25 -13.66 -7.73 -35.04
N ASP A 26 -12.63 -7.72 -35.86
CA ASP A 26 -12.45 -8.72 -36.92
C ASP A 26 -11.07 -9.39 -36.75
N ALA A 27 -10.66 -9.55 -35.49
CA ALA A 27 -9.41 -10.23 -35.19
C ALA A 27 -9.51 -11.67 -35.71
N THR A 28 -8.65 -12.03 -36.66
CA THR A 28 -8.61 -13.38 -37.25
C THR A 28 -8.18 -14.45 -36.24
N HIS A 29 -7.59 -14.02 -35.11
CA HIS A 29 -7.07 -14.90 -34.07
C HIS A 29 -8.04 -15.02 -32.87
N PRO A 30 -8.42 -16.24 -32.42
CA PRO A 30 -9.36 -16.42 -31.32
C PRO A 30 -8.88 -15.82 -29.99
N LEU A 31 -7.59 -15.91 -29.67
CA LEU A 31 -7.02 -15.28 -28.48
C LEU A 31 -7.24 -13.76 -28.42
N ASP A 32 -7.14 -13.06 -29.56
CA ASP A 32 -7.36 -11.61 -29.58
C ASP A 32 -8.82 -11.28 -29.30
N ARG A 33 -9.76 -12.04 -29.87
CA ARG A 33 -11.20 -11.87 -29.61
C ARG A 33 -11.51 -12.08 -28.13
N LEU A 34 -11.06 -13.19 -27.55
CA LEU A 34 -11.28 -13.51 -26.14
C LEU A 34 -10.70 -12.43 -25.21
N TYR A 35 -9.46 -11.99 -25.45
CA TYR A 35 -8.84 -10.95 -24.64
C TYR A 35 -9.50 -9.58 -24.81
N GLN A 36 -9.87 -9.19 -26.03
CA GLN A 36 -10.60 -7.94 -26.27
C GLN A 36 -11.98 -7.95 -25.61
N SER A 37 -12.69 -9.08 -25.65
CA SER A 37 -13.96 -9.24 -24.94
C SER A 37 -13.77 -9.13 -23.44
N ALA A 38 -12.76 -9.81 -22.89
CA ALA A 38 -12.41 -9.69 -21.48
C ALA A 38 -12.09 -8.23 -21.09
N LEU A 39 -11.30 -7.52 -21.90
CA LEU A 39 -10.98 -6.11 -21.64
C LEU A 39 -12.21 -5.21 -21.65
N ILE A 40 -13.12 -5.37 -22.61
CA ILE A 40 -14.36 -4.60 -22.66
C ILE A 40 -15.20 -4.86 -21.41
N GLY A 41 -15.36 -6.12 -21.01
CA GLY A 41 -16.07 -6.47 -19.78
C GLY A 41 -15.42 -5.86 -18.53
N MET A 42 -14.09 -5.91 -18.44
CA MET A 42 -13.36 -5.36 -17.30
C MET A 42 -13.55 -3.84 -17.21
N LEU A 43 -13.37 -3.14 -18.34
CA LEU A 43 -13.57 -1.70 -18.40
C LEU A 43 -15.02 -1.32 -18.09
N PHE A 44 -16.00 -2.03 -18.66
CA PHE A 44 -17.41 -1.75 -18.41
C PHE A 44 -17.79 -1.96 -16.95
N HIS A 45 -17.54 -3.14 -16.38
CA HIS A 45 -17.97 -3.45 -15.02
C HIS A 45 -17.26 -2.57 -13.98
N GLY A 46 -15.96 -2.33 -14.12
CA GLY A 46 -15.23 -1.44 -13.22
C GLY A 46 -15.71 0.01 -13.31
N GLY A 47 -15.87 0.53 -14.53
CA GLY A 47 -16.34 1.90 -14.75
C GLY A 47 -17.77 2.12 -14.25
N CYS A 48 -18.67 1.17 -14.50
CA CYS A 48 -20.06 1.22 -14.05
C CYS A 48 -20.16 1.16 -12.52
N ALA A 49 -19.44 0.24 -11.88
CA ALA A 49 -19.48 0.12 -10.43
C ALA A 49 -18.97 1.37 -9.70
N VAL A 50 -17.87 1.98 -10.18
CA VAL A 50 -17.38 3.26 -9.64
C VAL A 50 -18.42 4.36 -9.82
N MET A 51 -19.05 4.44 -10.99
CA MET A 51 -20.05 5.47 -11.27
C MET A 51 -21.24 5.35 -10.31
N LEU A 52 -21.80 4.14 -10.18
CA LEU A 52 -22.95 3.86 -9.30
C LEU A 52 -22.60 4.13 -7.83
N ALA A 53 -21.41 3.72 -7.38
CA ALA A 53 -20.96 3.93 -6.01
C ALA A 53 -20.62 5.42 -5.74
N GLY A 54 -20.13 6.14 -6.74
CA GLY A 54 -19.81 7.56 -6.65
C GLY A 54 -21.04 8.45 -6.47
N ILE A 55 -22.19 8.03 -7.02
CA ILE A 55 -23.48 8.72 -6.84
C ILE A 55 -24.34 8.12 -5.71
N GLY A 56 -23.83 7.12 -4.99
CA GLY A 56 -24.50 6.56 -3.80
C GLY A 56 -25.65 5.59 -4.07
N VAL A 57 -25.75 5.01 -5.27
CA VAL A 57 -26.84 4.06 -5.64
C VAL A 57 -26.34 2.68 -6.04
N PHE A 58 -25.12 2.32 -5.65
CA PHE A 58 -24.56 1.01 -5.97
C PHE A 58 -25.40 -0.12 -5.35
N SER A 59 -25.85 -1.04 -6.21
CA SER A 59 -26.40 -2.33 -5.80
C SER A 59 -26.07 -3.35 -6.89
N LEU A 60 -26.02 -4.63 -6.52
CA LEU A 60 -25.79 -5.71 -7.49
C LEU A 60 -26.90 -5.74 -8.56
N ALA A 61 -28.14 -5.49 -8.17
CA ALA A 61 -29.28 -5.46 -9.07
C ALA A 61 -29.15 -4.35 -10.13
N LEU A 62 -28.85 -3.13 -9.69
CA LEU A 62 -28.69 -2.00 -10.61
C LEU A 62 -27.50 -2.19 -11.56
N HIS A 63 -26.37 -2.66 -11.04
CA HIS A 63 -25.20 -2.99 -11.86
C HIS A 63 -25.51 -4.08 -12.89
N SER A 64 -26.22 -5.14 -12.48
CA SER A 64 -26.63 -6.23 -13.38
C SER A 64 -27.58 -5.73 -14.46
N MET A 65 -28.52 -4.84 -14.12
CA MET A 65 -29.39 -4.18 -15.09
C MET A 65 -28.58 -3.37 -16.11
N CYS A 66 -27.60 -2.56 -15.65
CA CYS A 66 -26.70 -1.84 -16.55
C CYS A 66 -25.94 -2.80 -17.49
N ALA A 67 -25.45 -3.94 -16.97
CA ALA A 67 -24.77 -4.94 -17.78
C ALA A 67 -25.69 -5.58 -18.83
N VAL A 68 -26.91 -5.95 -18.46
CA VAL A 68 -27.91 -6.50 -19.39
C VAL A 68 -28.28 -5.48 -20.47
N VAL A 69 -28.49 -4.21 -20.10
CA VAL A 69 -28.77 -3.13 -21.07
C VAL A 69 -27.58 -2.93 -22.02
N PHE A 70 -26.35 -2.93 -21.49
CA PHE A 70 -25.15 -2.81 -22.31
C PHE A 70 -24.99 -3.98 -23.30
N VAL A 71 -25.14 -5.21 -22.83
CA VAL A 71 -25.08 -6.43 -23.67
C VAL A 71 -26.21 -6.44 -24.69
N GLY A 72 -27.44 -6.09 -24.28
CA GLY A 72 -28.60 -6.01 -25.16
C GLY A 72 -28.42 -4.95 -26.25
N ALA A 73 -27.97 -3.74 -25.91
CA ALA A 73 -27.74 -2.65 -26.85
C ALA A 73 -26.60 -2.97 -27.82
N THR A 74 -25.46 -3.47 -27.32
CA THR A 74 -24.32 -3.85 -28.16
C THR A 74 -24.62 -5.08 -29.00
N GLY A 75 -25.41 -6.04 -28.51
CA GLY A 75 -25.89 -7.20 -29.23
C GLY A 75 -26.88 -6.86 -30.34
N TRP A 76 -27.83 -5.95 -30.07
CA TRP A 76 -28.73 -5.43 -31.08
C TRP A 76 -27.99 -4.65 -32.16
N TRP A 77 -27.00 -3.83 -31.78
CA TRP A 77 -26.14 -3.13 -32.74
C TRP A 77 -25.27 -4.08 -33.56
N ALA A 78 -24.75 -5.14 -32.94
CA ALA A 78 -24.06 -6.22 -33.64
C ALA A 78 -24.97 -6.88 -34.67
N TRP A 79 -26.19 -7.25 -34.27
CA TRP A 79 -27.17 -7.95 -35.09
C TRP A 79 -27.62 -7.17 -36.33
N ARG A 80 -27.73 -5.84 -36.24
CA ARG A 80 -28.07 -4.99 -37.39
C ARG A 80 -26.91 -4.70 -38.34
N GLY A 81 -25.68 -5.08 -37.99
CA GLY A 81 -24.52 -4.87 -38.85
C GLY A 81 -24.48 -5.85 -40.03
N PRO A 82 -24.14 -5.42 -41.26
CA PRO A 82 -23.86 -6.35 -42.34
C PRO A 82 -22.65 -7.23 -41.95
N GLY A 83 -22.81 -8.55 -42.07
CA GLY A 83 -21.73 -9.51 -41.77
C GLY A 83 -21.67 -10.04 -40.33
N MET A 84 -22.77 -9.98 -39.57
CA MET A 84 -22.89 -10.66 -38.26
C MET A 84 -22.64 -12.17 -38.43
N GLN A 85 -21.41 -12.61 -38.18
CA GLN A 85 -21.09 -14.01 -38.00
C GLN A 85 -21.33 -14.36 -36.54
N TRP A 86 -22.51 -14.95 -36.25
CA TRP A 86 -22.69 -15.65 -34.97
C TRP A 86 -21.57 -16.69 -34.86
N PRO A 87 -20.92 -16.83 -33.68
CA PRO A 87 -19.85 -17.79 -33.53
C PRO A 87 -20.41 -19.19 -33.81
N SER A 88 -19.88 -19.84 -34.85
CA SER A 88 -19.83 -21.30 -34.84
C SER A 88 -18.85 -21.68 -33.73
N TRP A 89 -19.37 -21.87 -32.52
CA TRP A 89 -18.71 -22.69 -31.50
C TRP A 89 -18.48 -24.12 -32.03
N ALA A 90 -19.23 -24.49 -33.07
CA ALA A 90 -19.07 -25.70 -33.85
C ALA A 90 -17.86 -25.63 -34.81
N LEU A 91 -17.07 -26.71 -34.75
CA LEU A 91 -15.94 -27.10 -35.60
C LEU A 91 -14.58 -26.50 -35.19
N VAL A 92 -14.06 -27.09 -34.10
CA VAL A 92 -12.66 -27.53 -33.90
C VAL A 92 -11.74 -27.17 -35.07
N ARG A 93 -11.23 -25.94 -35.10
CA ARG A 93 -9.90 -25.72 -35.65
C ARG A 93 -8.92 -26.32 -34.65
N PRO A 94 -7.84 -27.00 -35.07
CA PRO A 94 -6.85 -27.51 -34.12
C PRO A 94 -6.39 -26.36 -33.23
N MET A 95 -6.50 -26.56 -31.91
CA MET A 95 -6.09 -25.56 -30.93
C MET A 95 -4.62 -25.24 -31.20
N ARG A 96 -4.33 -24.01 -31.64
CA ARG A 96 -2.95 -23.58 -31.88
C ARG A 96 -2.15 -23.77 -30.58
N TRP A 97 -0.91 -24.23 -30.70
CA TRP A 97 -0.03 -24.47 -29.56
C TRP A 97 0.09 -23.23 -28.64
N GLU A 98 0.06 -22.03 -29.22
CA GLU A 98 0.14 -20.77 -28.49
C GLU A 98 -1.10 -20.52 -27.61
N THR A 99 -2.29 -20.88 -28.10
CA THR A 99 -3.55 -20.82 -27.33
C THR A 99 -3.51 -21.81 -26.17
N ALA A 100 -3.05 -23.04 -26.43
CA ALA A 100 -2.91 -24.06 -25.39
C ALA A 100 -1.91 -23.61 -24.30
N ALA A 101 -0.73 -23.15 -24.70
CA ALA A 101 0.31 -22.70 -23.79
C ALA A 101 -0.13 -21.51 -22.92
N MET A 102 -0.74 -20.48 -23.52
CA MET A 102 -1.30 -19.37 -22.74
C MET A 102 -2.42 -19.84 -21.80
N GLY A 103 -3.28 -20.75 -22.25
CA GLY A 103 -4.33 -21.35 -21.43
C GLY A 103 -3.78 -22.08 -20.20
N VAL A 104 -2.70 -22.85 -20.37
CA VAL A 104 -2.01 -23.52 -19.24
C VAL A 104 -1.45 -22.49 -18.26
N VAL A 105 -0.77 -21.45 -18.73
CA VAL A 105 -0.23 -20.42 -17.82
C VAL A 105 -1.34 -19.64 -17.12
N LEU A 106 -2.46 -19.37 -17.79
CA LEU A 106 -3.63 -18.74 -17.16
C LEU A 106 -4.27 -19.65 -16.11
N LEU A 107 -4.33 -20.97 -16.36
CA LEU A 107 -4.79 -21.94 -15.36
C LEU A 107 -3.87 -21.96 -14.14
N VAL A 108 -2.54 -22.01 -14.34
CA VAL A 108 -1.57 -21.91 -13.24
C VAL A 108 -1.75 -20.60 -12.47
N THR A 109 -1.88 -19.48 -13.17
CA THR A 109 -2.13 -18.16 -12.55
C THR A 109 -3.43 -18.14 -11.74
N LEU A 110 -4.51 -18.73 -12.28
CA LEU A 110 -5.79 -18.85 -11.60
C LEU A 110 -5.67 -19.67 -10.30
N LEU A 111 -4.92 -20.77 -10.32
CA LEU A 111 -4.67 -21.61 -9.15
C LEU A 111 -3.85 -20.88 -8.08
N LEU A 112 -2.81 -20.14 -8.49
CA LEU A 112 -1.96 -19.37 -7.58
C LEU A 112 -2.68 -18.16 -6.98
N ASN A 113 -3.52 -17.49 -7.76
CA ASN A 113 -4.26 -16.30 -7.35
C ASN A 113 -5.57 -16.61 -6.60
N GLY A 114 -6.10 -17.83 -6.74
CA GLY A 114 -7.41 -18.24 -6.22
C GLY A 114 -7.52 -18.41 -4.70
N THR A 115 -6.50 -18.00 -3.95
CA THR A 115 -6.43 -18.15 -2.48
C THR A 115 -6.15 -16.80 -1.81
N PRO A 116 -7.09 -15.83 -1.83
CA PRO A 116 -6.83 -14.47 -1.38
C PRO A 116 -6.39 -14.42 0.08
N ALA A 117 -5.49 -13.48 0.39
CA ALA A 117 -5.10 -13.19 1.77
C ALA A 117 -6.28 -12.51 2.49
N GLN A 118 -6.51 -12.81 3.76
CA GLN A 118 -7.64 -12.27 4.54
C GLN A 118 -7.28 -10.92 5.18
N VAL A 119 -6.75 -10.00 4.37
CA VAL A 119 -6.23 -8.72 4.84
C VAL A 119 -7.37 -7.72 4.97
N ILE A 120 -7.98 -7.68 6.15
CA ILE A 120 -9.12 -6.83 6.47
C ILE A 120 -8.85 -5.86 7.63
N PHE A 121 -7.72 -5.96 8.31
CA PHE A 121 -7.39 -5.04 9.41
C PHE A 121 -7.04 -3.65 8.89
N GLY A 122 -7.49 -2.62 9.61
CA GLY A 122 -7.18 -1.22 9.31
C GLY A 122 -5.74 -0.82 9.62
N GLY A 123 -5.42 0.46 9.44
CA GLY A 123 -4.08 1.02 9.66
C GLY A 123 -3.08 0.83 8.51
N ARG A 124 -3.37 -0.03 7.53
CA ARG A 124 -2.59 -0.21 6.28
C ARG A 124 -3.47 -0.03 5.05
N ASP A 125 -2.85 0.43 3.95
CA ASP A 125 -3.53 0.71 2.67
C ASP A 125 -4.41 -0.46 2.18
N ALA A 126 -3.93 -1.69 2.31
CA ALA A 126 -4.67 -2.89 1.88
C ALA A 126 -5.99 -3.09 2.63
N GLY A 127 -5.96 -2.91 3.95
CA GLY A 127 -7.17 -2.96 4.77
C GLY A 127 -8.15 -1.86 4.38
N ILE A 128 -7.66 -0.66 4.07
CA ILE A 128 -8.51 0.45 3.62
C ILE A 128 -9.18 0.12 2.27
N TYR A 129 -8.44 -0.42 1.29
CA TYR A 129 -9.02 -0.84 0.02
C TYR A 129 -10.10 -1.90 0.21
N ALA A 130 -9.81 -2.96 0.98
CA ALA A 130 -10.76 -4.04 1.26
C ALA A 130 -12.03 -3.53 1.92
N ASN A 131 -11.89 -2.80 3.03
CA ASN A 131 -13.03 -2.31 3.79
C ASN A 131 -13.82 -1.22 3.07
N THR A 132 -13.19 -0.44 2.19
CA THR A 132 -13.92 0.48 1.31
C THR A 132 -14.85 -0.29 0.38
N GLY A 133 -14.39 -1.38 -0.23
CA GLY A 133 -15.23 -2.24 -1.05
C GLY A 133 -16.38 -2.88 -0.27
N PHE A 134 -16.12 -3.35 0.96
CA PHE A 134 -17.15 -3.91 1.83
C PHE A 134 -18.20 -2.87 2.23
N ALA A 135 -17.75 -1.66 2.58
CA ALA A 135 -18.64 -0.56 2.92
C ALA A 135 -19.51 -0.15 1.72
N ILE A 136 -18.94 -0.02 0.51
CA ILE A 136 -19.70 0.25 -0.72
C ILE A 136 -20.76 -0.84 -0.96
N ALA A 137 -20.40 -2.11 -0.81
CA ALA A 137 -21.35 -3.21 -1.02
C ALA A 137 -22.52 -3.18 -0.04
N ARG A 138 -22.27 -2.73 1.20
CA ARG A 138 -23.31 -2.64 2.24
C ARG A 138 -24.16 -1.39 2.12
N THR A 139 -23.57 -0.23 1.79
CA THR A 139 -24.26 1.07 1.87
C THR A 139 -24.59 1.67 0.50
N GLY A 140 -24.05 1.11 -0.59
CA GLY A 140 -24.26 1.60 -1.94
C GLY A 140 -23.47 2.84 -2.33
N SER A 141 -22.62 3.37 -1.43
CA SER A 141 -21.94 4.65 -1.63
C SER A 141 -20.44 4.60 -1.35
N ILE A 142 -19.66 5.41 -2.05
CA ILE A 142 -18.28 5.73 -1.69
C ILE A 142 -18.25 6.66 -0.47
N VAL A 143 -19.10 7.70 -0.46
CA VAL A 143 -19.23 8.63 0.66
C VAL A 143 -20.15 7.99 1.70
N GLN A 144 -19.61 7.75 2.88
CA GLN A 144 -20.30 7.10 3.99
C GLN A 144 -20.75 8.16 4.99
N HIS A 145 -21.77 7.85 5.79
CA HIS A 145 -22.30 8.76 6.82
C HIS A 145 -22.31 8.08 8.18
N ASP A 146 -21.93 8.83 9.23
CA ASP A 146 -21.93 8.37 10.62
C ASP A 146 -22.68 9.39 11.49
N ALA A 147 -23.81 8.95 12.06
CA ALA A 147 -24.69 9.78 12.85
C ALA A 147 -24.05 10.30 14.15
N ILE A 148 -23.12 9.54 14.74
CA ILE A 148 -22.41 9.96 15.96
C ILE A 148 -21.41 11.06 15.59
N VAL A 149 -20.75 10.96 14.44
CA VAL A 149 -19.87 12.03 13.94
C VAL A 149 -20.67 13.31 13.66
N ALA A 150 -21.85 13.20 13.02
CA ALA A 150 -22.74 14.32 12.76
C ALA A 150 -23.17 15.03 14.05
N ASP A 151 -23.56 14.26 15.07
CA ASP A 151 -23.94 14.77 16.40
C ASP A 151 -22.76 15.48 17.09
N LEU A 152 -21.59 14.85 17.13
CA LEU A 152 -20.38 15.46 17.68
C LEU A 152 -20.00 16.76 16.95
N ALA A 153 -20.07 16.77 15.62
CA ALA A 153 -19.76 17.95 14.82
C ALA A 153 -20.71 19.12 15.08
N THR A 154 -21.99 18.83 15.31
CA THR A 154 -23.03 19.83 15.56
C THR A 154 -22.89 20.44 16.95
N ARG A 155 -22.61 19.62 17.98
CA ARG A 155 -22.59 20.07 19.37
C ARG A 155 -21.22 20.52 19.89
N ARG A 156 -20.11 20.18 19.22
CA ARG A 156 -18.75 20.52 19.71
C ARG A 156 -18.48 22.02 19.95
N GLY A 157 -19.31 22.91 19.41
CA GLY A 157 -19.21 24.35 19.66
C GLY A 157 -19.87 24.80 20.96
N THR A 158 -20.83 24.03 21.47
CA THR A 158 -21.64 24.36 22.67
C THR A 158 -21.37 23.43 23.84
N ASP A 159 -21.11 22.15 23.56
CA ASP A 159 -21.01 21.11 24.59
C ASP A 159 -19.56 20.61 24.70
N ALA A 160 -19.02 20.65 25.92
CA ALA A 160 -17.65 20.19 26.20
C ALA A 160 -17.47 18.68 25.94
N ASP A 161 -18.50 17.87 26.18
CA ASP A 161 -18.50 16.42 25.92
C ASP A 161 -18.30 16.11 24.42
N ALA A 162 -19.01 16.81 23.54
CA ALA A 162 -18.88 16.68 22.10
C ALA A 162 -17.54 17.24 21.60
N ALA A 163 -17.08 18.35 22.16
CA ALA A 163 -15.76 18.89 21.84
C ALA A 163 -14.66 17.87 22.15
N GLN A 164 -14.76 17.17 23.28
CA GLN A 164 -13.82 16.11 23.64
C GLN A 164 -14.00 14.83 22.82
N GLY A 165 -15.24 14.43 22.48
CA GLY A 165 -15.50 13.33 21.57
C GLY A 165 -14.87 13.58 20.19
N TRP A 166 -15.08 14.77 19.64
CA TRP A 166 -14.49 15.20 18.37
C TRP A 166 -12.95 15.19 18.39
N SER A 167 -12.34 15.56 19.51
CA SER A 167 -10.89 15.61 19.65
C SER A 167 -10.24 14.25 19.94
N ASN A 168 -10.88 13.39 20.75
CA ASN A 168 -10.29 12.15 21.26
C ASN A 168 -10.65 10.91 20.43
N LEU A 169 -11.79 10.91 19.73
CA LEU A 169 -12.29 9.75 18.99
C LEU A 169 -11.94 9.80 17.49
N LEU A 170 -11.75 11.00 16.95
CA LEU A 170 -11.44 11.24 15.54
C LEU A 170 -9.95 11.58 15.36
N GLY A 171 -9.35 11.05 14.30
CA GLY A 171 -7.96 11.36 13.96
C GLY A 171 -7.80 12.82 13.57
N VAL A 172 -6.62 13.38 13.84
CA VAL A 172 -6.29 14.78 13.53
C VAL A 172 -5.26 14.82 12.42
N GLN A 173 -5.45 15.75 11.50
CA GLN A 173 -4.46 16.12 10.51
C GLN A 173 -4.22 17.63 10.58
N SER A 174 -2.99 18.07 10.33
CA SER A 174 -2.69 19.50 10.31
C SER A 174 -3.44 20.20 9.19
N ALA A 175 -4.20 21.23 9.54
CA ALA A 175 -4.91 22.08 8.58
C ALA A 175 -3.95 22.85 7.65
N ASP A 176 -2.66 22.95 8.01
CA ASP A 176 -1.64 23.62 7.21
C ASP A 176 -1.11 22.74 6.07
N ARG A 177 -1.40 21.43 6.13
CA ARG A 177 -0.88 20.44 5.18
C ARG A 177 -1.96 19.64 4.46
N PHE A 178 -3.11 19.43 5.07
CA PHE A 178 -4.12 18.48 4.60
C PHE A 178 -5.47 19.14 4.34
N MET A 179 -6.16 18.69 3.29
CA MET A 179 -7.51 19.11 2.93
C MET A 179 -8.55 18.72 3.97
N SER A 180 -8.39 17.55 4.58
CA SER A 180 -9.26 17.03 5.63
C SER A 180 -8.55 17.10 6.96
N THR A 181 -9.07 17.89 7.89
CA THR A 181 -8.49 18.11 9.23
C THR A 181 -8.78 16.96 10.19
N ARG A 182 -9.76 16.11 9.86
CA ARG A 182 -10.20 15.00 10.70
C ARG A 182 -10.28 13.69 9.93
N MET A 183 -10.20 12.60 10.70
CA MET A 183 -10.30 11.23 10.19
C MET A 183 -11.27 10.42 11.04
N ARG A 184 -12.22 9.72 10.41
CA ARG A 184 -13.12 8.79 11.10
C ARG A 184 -12.35 7.61 11.69
N LEU A 185 -11.47 7.05 10.87
CA LEU A 185 -10.41 6.10 11.18
C LEU A 185 -9.23 6.43 10.23
N ALA A 186 -8.02 5.93 10.48
CA ALA A 186 -6.91 6.13 9.53
C ALA A 186 -7.36 5.80 8.09
N GLY A 187 -7.11 6.70 7.15
CA GLY A 187 -7.49 6.56 5.73
C GLY A 187 -8.96 6.87 5.39
N LEU A 188 -9.79 7.28 6.36
CA LEU A 188 -11.18 7.71 6.16
C LEU A 188 -11.34 9.18 6.55
N PHE A 189 -11.43 10.06 5.56
CA PHE A 189 -11.29 11.49 5.75
C PHE A 189 -12.61 12.20 5.98
N ILE A 190 -12.62 13.14 6.92
CA ILE A 190 -13.75 14.03 7.20
C ILE A 190 -13.32 15.45 6.82
N SER A 191 -14.02 16.07 5.88
CA SER A 191 -13.86 17.50 5.59
C SER A 191 -14.67 18.34 6.57
N GLU A 192 -14.18 19.54 6.87
CA GLU A 192 -14.88 20.45 7.80
C GLU A 192 -16.28 20.81 7.28
N SER A 193 -16.43 20.99 5.96
CA SER A 193 -17.71 21.34 5.33
C SER A 193 -18.78 20.26 5.44
N ASN A 194 -18.39 18.99 5.57
CA ASN A 194 -19.33 17.87 5.58
C ASN A 194 -19.40 17.21 6.97
N ALA A 195 -18.74 17.79 7.96
CA ALA A 195 -18.66 17.26 9.33
C ALA A 195 -20.04 17.15 9.98
N SER A 196 -20.91 18.15 9.80
CA SER A 196 -22.27 18.18 10.37
C SER A 196 -23.20 17.12 9.75
N GLU A 197 -22.91 16.65 8.55
CA GLU A 197 -23.62 15.54 7.91
C GLU A 197 -23.06 14.18 8.36
N GLY A 198 -21.96 14.17 9.12
CA GLY A 198 -21.25 12.95 9.50
C GLY A 198 -20.59 12.26 8.31
N ALA A 199 -20.41 12.96 7.18
CA ALA A 199 -19.92 12.35 5.96
C ALA A 199 -18.40 12.15 6.01
N TYR A 200 -17.95 10.99 5.58
CA TYR A 200 -16.53 10.67 5.43
C TYR A 200 -16.25 9.94 4.12
N THR A 201 -15.08 10.21 3.55
CA THR A 201 -14.65 9.66 2.26
C THR A 201 -13.35 8.87 2.43
N PRO A 202 -13.29 7.61 1.96
CA PRO A 202 -12.05 6.85 1.93
C PRO A 202 -11.00 7.55 1.04
N GLN A 203 -9.74 7.52 1.47
CA GLN A 203 -8.69 8.31 0.85
C GLN A 203 -8.42 7.97 -0.62
N PHE A 204 -8.49 6.71 -1.03
CA PHE A 204 -7.91 6.31 -2.32
C PHE A 204 -8.78 6.65 -3.55
N LEU A 205 -8.28 6.25 -4.73
CA LEU A 205 -9.11 6.12 -5.93
C LEU A 205 -9.88 4.80 -5.89
N HIS A 206 -11.08 4.79 -6.47
CA HIS A 206 -12.11 3.81 -6.10
C HIS A 206 -12.35 2.70 -7.15
N LEU A 207 -11.60 2.63 -8.26
CA LEU A 207 -11.78 1.55 -9.24
C LEU A 207 -11.56 0.17 -8.64
N PHE A 208 -10.50 0.02 -7.84
CA PHE A 208 -10.19 -1.25 -7.20
C PHE A 208 -11.19 -1.59 -6.06
N PRO A 209 -11.51 -0.68 -5.12
CA PRO A 209 -12.61 -0.89 -4.17
C PRO A 209 -13.96 -1.24 -4.79
N ALA A 210 -14.32 -0.63 -5.93
CA ALA A 210 -15.58 -0.92 -6.61
C ALA A 210 -15.63 -2.37 -7.13
N TRP A 211 -14.49 -2.92 -7.58
CA TRP A 211 -14.39 -4.35 -7.90
C TRP A 211 -14.55 -5.24 -6.67
N ILE A 212 -13.95 -4.87 -5.53
CA ILE A 212 -14.16 -5.59 -4.27
C ILE A 212 -15.64 -5.54 -3.87
N ALA A 213 -16.30 -4.40 -4.05
CA ALA A 213 -17.72 -4.22 -3.78
C ALA A 213 -18.60 -5.13 -4.66
N LEU A 214 -18.30 -5.24 -5.96
CA LEU A 214 -19.00 -6.15 -6.87
C LEU A 214 -18.88 -7.61 -6.43
N PHE A 215 -17.67 -8.06 -6.10
CA PHE A 215 -17.46 -9.43 -5.61
C PHE A 215 -18.14 -9.66 -4.26
N THR A 216 -18.10 -8.68 -3.38
CA THR A 216 -18.74 -8.74 -2.06
C THR A 216 -20.25 -8.85 -2.19
N ALA A 217 -20.86 -8.03 -3.04
CA ALA A 217 -22.30 -8.04 -3.26
C ALA A 217 -22.77 -9.32 -3.94
N ALA A 218 -21.96 -9.91 -4.84
CA ALA A 218 -22.30 -11.13 -5.58
C ALA A 218 -22.05 -12.43 -4.80
N PHE A 219 -20.98 -12.47 -3.98
CA PHE A 219 -20.46 -13.73 -3.42
C PHE A 219 -20.16 -13.66 -1.91
N GLY A 220 -20.44 -12.53 -1.25
CA GLY A 220 -20.18 -12.31 0.17
C GLY A 220 -18.80 -11.70 0.47
N VAL A 221 -18.65 -11.18 1.68
CA VAL A 221 -17.50 -10.34 2.12
C VAL A 221 -16.16 -11.03 1.96
N GLN A 222 -16.05 -12.32 2.33
CA GLN A 222 -14.80 -13.07 2.17
C GLN A 222 -14.38 -13.20 0.70
N MET A 223 -15.35 -13.42 -0.20
CA MET A 223 -15.10 -13.57 -1.63
C MET A 223 -14.84 -12.22 -2.31
N GLY A 224 -15.17 -11.09 -1.67
CA GLY A 224 -14.78 -9.74 -2.09
C GLY A 224 -13.29 -9.61 -2.42
N LEU A 225 -12.43 -10.28 -1.64
CA LEU A 225 -10.98 -10.24 -1.80
C LEU A 225 -10.47 -10.95 -3.08
N LEU A 226 -11.31 -11.75 -3.75
CA LEU A 226 -10.97 -12.34 -5.05
C LEU A 226 -10.86 -11.32 -6.18
N ALA A 227 -11.36 -10.09 -6.00
CA ALA A 227 -11.15 -9.00 -6.95
C ALA A 227 -9.66 -8.76 -7.24
N THR A 228 -8.78 -8.93 -6.24
CA THR A 228 -7.33 -8.86 -6.40
C THR A 228 -6.80 -9.98 -7.29
N GLY A 229 -7.31 -11.21 -7.09
CA GLY A 229 -6.93 -12.37 -7.90
C GLY A 229 -7.32 -12.21 -9.36
N LEU A 230 -8.50 -11.64 -9.62
CA LEU A 230 -8.96 -11.28 -10.96
C LEU A 230 -8.06 -10.21 -11.60
N ALA A 231 -7.74 -9.14 -10.87
CA ALA A 231 -6.86 -8.08 -11.37
C ALA A 231 -5.45 -8.60 -11.68
N GLY A 232 -4.90 -9.47 -10.82
CA GLY A 232 -3.62 -10.15 -11.04
C GLY A 232 -3.65 -11.07 -12.27
N LEU A 233 -4.72 -11.85 -12.44
CA LEU A 233 -4.92 -12.71 -13.62
C LEU A 233 -4.96 -11.88 -14.91
N MET A 234 -5.72 -10.78 -14.90
CA MET A 234 -5.78 -9.86 -16.03
C MET A 234 -4.44 -9.16 -16.29
N GLY A 235 -3.64 -8.88 -15.26
CA GLY A 235 -2.29 -8.34 -15.39
C GLY A 235 -1.34 -9.29 -16.11
N VAL A 236 -1.35 -10.58 -15.73
CA VAL A 236 -0.56 -11.63 -16.38
C VAL A 236 -1.03 -11.88 -17.81
N TRP A 237 -2.36 -11.98 -18.02
CA TRP A 237 -2.93 -12.14 -19.36
C TRP A 237 -2.57 -10.97 -20.27
N GLY A 238 -2.68 -9.74 -19.75
CA GLY A 238 -2.35 -8.52 -20.48
C GLY A 238 -0.88 -8.43 -20.85
N LEU A 239 0.04 -8.81 -19.95
CA LEU A 239 1.47 -8.91 -20.27
C LEU A 239 1.71 -9.89 -21.41
N GLY A 240 1.12 -11.10 -21.34
CA GLY A 240 1.28 -12.12 -22.38
C GLY A 240 0.78 -11.65 -23.74
N MET A 241 -0.38 -10.98 -23.78
CA MET A 241 -0.96 -10.45 -25.01
C MET A 241 -0.19 -9.24 -25.56
N ALA A 242 0.29 -8.34 -24.69
CA ALA A 242 1.16 -7.23 -25.08
C ALA A 242 2.50 -7.74 -25.64
N GLY A 243 3.15 -8.70 -24.97
CA GLY A 243 4.39 -9.31 -25.42
C GLY A 243 4.23 -10.05 -26.74
N ARG A 244 3.12 -10.79 -26.91
CA ARG A 244 2.75 -11.43 -28.18
C ARG A 244 2.59 -10.40 -29.30
N ALA A 245 1.92 -9.29 -29.02
CA ALA A 245 1.72 -8.23 -30.01
C ALA A 245 3.02 -7.50 -30.38
N LEU A 246 3.92 -7.28 -29.42
CA LEU A 246 5.19 -6.58 -29.60
C LEU A 246 6.26 -7.42 -30.30
N PHE A 247 6.44 -8.66 -29.84
CA PHE A 247 7.63 -9.46 -30.14
C PHE A 247 7.33 -10.90 -30.56
N GLY A 248 6.06 -11.28 -30.66
CA GLY A 248 5.62 -12.61 -31.08
C GLY A 248 5.27 -13.57 -29.94
N PRO A 249 4.65 -14.72 -30.25
CA PRO A 249 4.00 -15.60 -29.27
C PRO A 249 4.96 -16.20 -28.24
N ALA A 250 6.17 -16.59 -28.63
CA ALA A 250 7.15 -17.13 -27.70
C ALA A 250 7.51 -16.13 -26.59
N VAL A 251 7.76 -14.86 -26.95
CA VAL A 251 8.07 -13.81 -25.98
C VAL A 251 6.87 -13.56 -25.07
N GLY A 252 5.64 -13.51 -25.61
CA GLY A 252 4.43 -13.36 -24.82
C GLY A 252 4.24 -14.47 -23.78
N ILE A 253 4.38 -15.74 -24.20
CA ILE A 253 4.20 -16.92 -23.33
C ILE A 253 5.29 -16.99 -22.25
N ILE A 254 6.55 -16.74 -22.62
CA ILE A 254 7.65 -16.75 -21.64
C ILE A 254 7.46 -15.59 -20.65
N ALA A 255 7.16 -14.37 -21.11
CA ALA A 255 6.95 -13.22 -20.24
C ALA A 255 5.82 -13.44 -19.23
N MET A 256 4.67 -13.96 -19.68
CA MET A 256 3.56 -14.27 -18.77
C MET A 256 3.89 -15.42 -17.82
N THR A 257 4.70 -16.41 -18.23
CA THR A 257 5.14 -17.50 -17.34
C THR A 257 6.06 -16.98 -16.24
N LEU A 258 7.05 -16.16 -16.61
CA LEU A 258 7.96 -15.52 -15.66
C LEU A 258 7.18 -14.64 -14.67
N LEU A 259 6.20 -13.88 -15.15
CA LEU A 259 5.38 -13.06 -14.27
C LEU A 259 4.44 -13.89 -13.38
N ALA A 260 3.80 -14.93 -13.92
CA ALA A 260 2.90 -15.81 -13.16
C ALA A 260 3.60 -16.51 -11.99
N LEU A 261 4.91 -16.78 -12.12
CA LEU A 261 5.74 -17.42 -11.09
C LEU A 261 6.52 -16.41 -10.23
N ASN A 262 6.39 -15.10 -10.50
CA ASN A 262 7.06 -14.07 -9.71
C ASN A 262 6.39 -13.96 -8.33
N GLY A 263 7.18 -14.09 -7.26
CA GLY A 263 6.67 -14.05 -5.88
C GLY A 263 5.98 -12.75 -5.49
N VAL A 264 6.43 -11.59 -6.02
CA VAL A 264 5.76 -10.30 -5.81
C VAL A 264 4.42 -10.26 -6.55
N GLN A 265 4.38 -10.74 -7.80
CA GLN A 265 3.13 -10.85 -8.55
C GLN A 265 2.10 -11.67 -7.79
N VAL A 266 2.46 -12.86 -7.33
CA VAL A 266 1.52 -13.75 -6.65
C VAL A 266 1.10 -13.19 -5.29
N TRP A 267 2.02 -12.60 -4.53
CA TRP A 267 1.70 -11.95 -3.25
C TRP A 267 0.68 -10.83 -3.45
N PHE A 268 0.94 -9.87 -4.35
CA PHE A 268 0.02 -8.76 -4.62
C PHE A 268 -1.22 -9.14 -5.45
N SER A 269 -1.26 -10.36 -6.01
CA SER A 269 -2.50 -10.92 -6.60
C SER A 269 -3.40 -11.54 -5.53
N ARG A 270 -2.91 -11.71 -4.30
CA ARG A 270 -3.66 -12.21 -3.14
C ARG A 270 -3.89 -11.14 -2.07
N TYR A 271 -3.04 -10.11 -2.05
CA TYR A 271 -3.05 -9.01 -1.08
C TYR A 271 -3.75 -7.76 -1.68
N PRO A 272 -4.81 -7.20 -1.05
CA PRO A 272 -5.75 -6.30 -1.71
C PRO A 272 -5.21 -4.89 -1.93
N MET A 273 -4.60 -4.68 -3.10
CA MET A 273 -3.88 -3.47 -3.46
C MET A 273 -4.18 -3.04 -4.90
N SER A 274 -4.18 -1.72 -5.16
CA SER A 274 -4.55 -1.15 -6.47
C SER A 274 -3.50 -1.37 -7.57
N GLU A 275 -2.30 -1.81 -7.22
CA GLU A 275 -1.17 -1.99 -8.12
C GLU A 275 -1.46 -2.99 -9.25
N THR A 276 -2.14 -4.09 -8.96
CA THR A 276 -2.56 -5.07 -9.99
C THR A 276 -3.62 -4.49 -10.93
N THR A 277 -4.43 -3.55 -10.45
CA THR A 277 -5.41 -2.82 -11.27
C THR A 277 -4.69 -1.86 -12.24
N ALA A 278 -3.71 -1.10 -11.75
CA ALA A 278 -2.86 -0.27 -12.60
C ALA A 278 -2.07 -1.11 -13.62
N GLN A 279 -1.58 -2.28 -13.22
CA GLN A 279 -0.84 -3.22 -14.07
C GLN A 279 -1.65 -3.65 -15.30
N TRP A 280 -2.86 -4.21 -15.10
CA TRP A 280 -3.63 -4.73 -16.24
C TRP A 280 -4.10 -3.59 -17.16
N LEU A 281 -4.42 -2.41 -16.62
CA LEU A 281 -4.73 -1.23 -17.43
C LEU A 281 -3.53 -0.80 -18.28
N PHE A 282 -2.33 -0.76 -17.71
CA PHE A 282 -1.11 -0.42 -18.44
C PHE A 282 -0.85 -1.40 -19.59
N PHE A 283 -0.89 -2.71 -19.34
CA PHE A 283 -0.66 -3.69 -20.40
C PHE A 283 -1.82 -3.78 -21.41
N ALA A 284 -3.05 -3.44 -21.02
CA ALA A 284 -4.15 -3.23 -21.95
C ALA A 284 -3.85 -2.06 -22.91
N MET A 285 -3.33 -0.93 -22.39
CA MET A 285 -2.90 0.20 -23.23
C MET A 285 -1.74 -0.20 -24.16
N VAL A 286 -0.71 -0.91 -23.68
CA VAL A 286 0.41 -1.38 -24.52
C VAL A 286 -0.10 -2.28 -25.64
N TYR A 287 -0.92 -3.29 -25.31
CA TYR A 287 -1.53 -4.17 -26.31
C TYR A 287 -2.34 -3.37 -27.34
N ALA A 288 -3.26 -2.53 -26.87
CA ALA A 288 -4.16 -1.76 -27.71
C ALA A 288 -3.42 -0.77 -28.63
N LEU A 289 -2.35 -0.12 -28.13
CA LEU A 289 -1.52 0.77 -28.92
C LEU A 289 -0.78 0.05 -30.06
N VAL A 290 -0.26 -1.16 -29.80
CA VAL A 290 0.42 -1.97 -30.83
C VAL A 290 -0.56 -2.40 -31.92
N ARG A 291 -1.76 -2.84 -31.53
CA ARG A 291 -2.85 -3.19 -32.46
C ARG A 291 -3.27 -1.97 -33.28
N TYR A 292 -3.51 -0.82 -32.64
CA TYR A 292 -3.87 0.44 -33.29
C TYR A 292 -2.81 0.93 -34.28
N SER A 293 -1.52 0.77 -33.93
CA SER A 293 -0.39 1.20 -34.75
C SER A 293 -0.15 0.34 -36.00
N SER A 294 -0.91 -0.75 -36.17
CA SER A 294 -0.84 -1.66 -37.33
C SER A 294 -1.96 -1.33 -38.33
N PRO A 295 -1.71 -0.56 -39.42
CA PRO A 295 -2.78 0.05 -40.23
C PRO A 295 -3.66 -0.95 -40.98
N ALA A 296 -3.11 -2.12 -41.32
CA ALA A 296 -3.78 -3.16 -42.11
C ALA A 296 -4.69 -4.08 -41.27
N ARG A 297 -4.84 -3.81 -39.97
CA ARG A 297 -5.66 -4.67 -39.10
C ARG A 297 -7.11 -4.22 -39.06
N PRO A 298 -8.07 -5.15 -39.18
CA PRO A 298 -9.49 -4.80 -39.23
C PRO A 298 -10.06 -4.48 -37.83
N ASP A 299 -9.43 -4.93 -36.74
CA ASP A 299 -9.78 -4.58 -35.34
C ASP A 299 -9.22 -3.23 -34.86
N ARG A 300 -8.67 -2.41 -35.76
CA ARG A 300 -7.96 -1.16 -35.42
C ARG A 300 -8.81 -0.15 -34.64
N ASN A 301 -10.09 0.01 -35.00
CA ASN A 301 -10.99 0.95 -34.32
C ASN A 301 -11.35 0.48 -32.91
N LEU A 302 -11.57 -0.83 -32.74
CA LEU A 302 -11.78 -1.42 -31.42
C LEU A 302 -10.54 -1.26 -30.54
N ALA A 303 -9.35 -1.53 -31.08
CA ALA A 303 -8.10 -1.31 -30.37
C ALA A 303 -7.91 0.16 -29.98
N ALA A 304 -8.27 1.10 -30.86
CA ALA A 304 -8.24 2.52 -30.54
C ALA A 304 -9.19 2.89 -29.39
N LEU A 305 -10.43 2.40 -29.43
CA LEU A 305 -11.41 2.61 -28.35
C LEU A 305 -10.89 2.05 -27.02
N LEU A 306 -10.39 0.81 -27.02
CA LEU A 306 -9.81 0.16 -25.85
C LEU A 306 -8.62 0.94 -25.26
N LEU A 307 -7.74 1.47 -26.12
CA LEU A 307 -6.63 2.30 -25.70
C LEU A 307 -7.11 3.57 -24.97
N GLY A 308 -8.13 4.22 -25.52
CA GLY A 308 -8.74 5.41 -24.91
C GLY A 308 -9.40 5.08 -23.57
N LEU A 309 -10.28 4.07 -23.54
CA LEU A 309 -11.02 3.66 -22.34
C LEU A 309 -10.08 3.24 -21.20
N ALA A 310 -9.05 2.43 -21.49
CA ALA A 310 -8.07 2.03 -20.48
C ALA A 310 -7.25 3.23 -19.98
N GLY A 311 -6.86 4.15 -20.87
CA GLY A 311 -6.17 5.38 -20.51
C GLY A 311 -7.01 6.28 -19.59
N GLY A 312 -8.31 6.44 -19.85
CA GLY A 312 -9.17 7.26 -19.01
C GLY A 312 -9.46 6.61 -17.65
N GLN A 313 -9.72 5.29 -17.61
CA GLN A 313 -9.90 4.58 -16.33
C GLN A 313 -8.65 4.50 -15.46
N PHE A 314 -7.46 4.71 -16.02
CA PHE A 314 -6.24 4.79 -15.23
C PHE A 314 -6.32 5.92 -14.17
N LEU A 315 -7.05 7.01 -14.45
CA LEU A 315 -7.33 8.09 -13.48
C LEU A 315 -8.14 7.65 -12.26
N LEU A 316 -8.89 6.54 -12.37
CA LEU A 316 -9.69 5.95 -11.29
C LEU A 316 -8.93 4.85 -10.52
N ALA A 317 -7.75 4.47 -10.99
CA ALA A 317 -7.00 3.34 -10.44
C ALA A 317 -5.98 3.78 -9.39
N ARG A 318 -5.06 4.69 -9.75
CA ARG A 318 -3.90 5.04 -8.89
C ARG A 318 -3.20 6.33 -9.31
N LEU A 319 -2.68 7.13 -8.37
CA LEU A 319 -2.10 8.47 -8.63
C LEU A 319 -0.77 8.46 -9.40
N ASP A 320 -0.07 7.33 -9.45
CA ASP A 320 1.11 7.17 -10.31
C ASP A 320 0.75 7.13 -11.80
N PHE A 321 -0.54 7.28 -12.15
CA PHE A 321 -1.02 7.52 -13.50
C PHE A 321 -0.20 8.56 -14.24
N VAL A 322 0.39 9.54 -13.54
CA VAL A 322 1.22 10.58 -14.16
C VAL A 322 2.34 9.99 -15.02
N PHE A 323 2.96 8.88 -14.61
CA PHE A 323 4.04 8.24 -15.39
C PHE A 323 3.55 7.56 -16.66
N VAL A 324 2.26 7.24 -16.75
CA VAL A 324 1.64 6.56 -17.89
C VAL A 324 0.88 7.54 -18.78
N LEU A 325 0.09 8.42 -18.17
CA LEU A 325 -0.81 9.35 -18.85
C LEU A 325 -0.10 10.58 -19.41
N VAL A 326 0.96 11.08 -18.77
CA VAL A 326 1.75 12.19 -19.35
C VAL A 326 2.35 11.81 -20.71
N PRO A 327 3.09 10.68 -20.85
CA PRO A 327 3.58 10.28 -22.18
C PRO A 327 2.45 9.91 -23.14
N PHE A 328 1.33 9.35 -22.66
CA PHE A 328 0.17 9.05 -23.49
C PHE A 328 -0.50 10.31 -24.05
N VAL A 329 -0.76 11.32 -23.23
CA VAL A 329 -1.33 12.62 -23.64
C VAL A 329 -0.35 13.37 -24.54
N GLY A 330 0.95 13.32 -24.24
CA GLY A 330 1.98 13.85 -25.14
C GLY A 330 1.95 13.18 -26.52
N TRP A 331 1.72 11.87 -26.56
CA TRP A 331 1.52 11.13 -27.82
C TRP A 331 0.22 11.51 -28.53
N LEU A 332 -0.89 11.72 -27.82
CA LEU A 332 -2.13 12.22 -28.41
C LEU A 332 -1.91 13.62 -29.03
N GLY A 333 -1.21 14.50 -28.32
CA GLY A 333 -0.82 15.83 -28.82
C GLY A 333 0.07 15.74 -30.06
N TRP A 334 1.05 14.83 -30.06
CA TRP A 334 1.88 14.56 -31.24
C TRP A 334 1.04 14.05 -32.42
N GLN A 335 0.13 13.12 -32.20
CA GLN A 335 -0.75 12.59 -33.25
C GLN A 335 -1.71 13.68 -33.78
N TRP A 336 -2.18 14.56 -32.90
CA TRP A 336 -2.94 15.73 -33.31
C TRP A 336 -2.08 16.68 -34.16
N LEU A 337 -0.86 17.04 -33.75
CA LEU A 337 0.03 17.93 -34.52
C LEU A 337 0.29 17.45 -35.96
N ARG A 338 0.23 16.13 -36.19
CA ARG A 338 0.41 15.51 -37.51
C ARG A 338 -0.75 15.70 -38.48
N ASN A 339 -1.85 16.26 -38.02
CA ASN A 339 -3.12 16.22 -38.72
C ASN A 339 -3.52 14.81 -39.18
N THR A 340 -3.17 13.77 -38.40
CA THR A 340 -3.60 12.39 -38.71
C THR A 340 -5.05 12.20 -38.30
N ASP A 341 -5.98 12.81 -39.02
CA ASP A 341 -7.41 12.58 -38.83
C ASP A 341 -7.84 11.28 -39.52
N HIS A 342 -7.57 10.18 -38.82
CA HIS A 342 -8.11 8.88 -39.19
C HIS A 342 -9.19 8.50 -38.18
N ALA A 343 -10.25 7.82 -38.63
CA ALA A 343 -11.35 7.36 -37.76
C ALA A 343 -10.86 6.72 -36.45
N GLY A 344 -9.78 5.92 -36.51
CA GLY A 344 -9.15 5.34 -35.31
C GLY A 344 -8.65 6.34 -34.28
N PHE A 345 -8.06 7.48 -34.66
CA PHE A 345 -7.63 8.49 -33.67
C PHE A 345 -8.80 9.09 -32.91
N ARG A 346 -9.93 9.35 -33.60
CA ARG A 346 -11.17 9.80 -32.97
C ARG A 346 -11.68 8.79 -31.95
N TRP A 347 -11.62 7.49 -32.24
CA TRP A 347 -11.97 6.45 -31.26
C TRP A 347 -11.10 6.45 -30.00
N VAL A 348 -9.79 6.71 -30.13
CA VAL A 348 -8.92 6.88 -28.95
C VAL A 348 -9.37 8.07 -28.11
N VAL A 349 -9.61 9.22 -28.75
CA VAL A 349 -10.01 10.45 -28.07
C VAL A 349 -11.38 10.28 -27.40
N TRP A 350 -12.36 9.68 -28.09
CA TRP A 350 -13.68 9.44 -27.50
C TRP A 350 -13.65 8.46 -26.34
N GLY A 351 -12.90 7.36 -26.45
CA GLY A 351 -12.72 6.41 -25.35
C GLY A 351 -12.04 7.07 -24.14
N PHE A 352 -11.00 7.87 -24.39
CA PHE A 352 -10.29 8.60 -23.35
C PHE A 352 -11.16 9.67 -22.72
N ALA A 353 -11.91 10.45 -23.51
CA ALA A 353 -12.81 11.48 -23.00
C ALA A 353 -13.94 10.89 -22.17
N GLY A 354 -14.56 9.79 -22.61
CA GLY A 354 -15.69 9.17 -21.89
C GLY A 354 -15.31 8.71 -20.48
N THR A 355 -14.25 7.93 -20.35
CA THR A 355 -13.79 7.42 -19.04
C THR A 355 -12.91 8.41 -18.28
N GLY A 356 -12.19 9.28 -19.00
CA GLY A 356 -11.33 10.30 -18.42
C GLY A 356 -12.12 11.46 -17.82
N LEU A 357 -13.26 11.84 -18.39
CA LEU A 357 -14.18 12.81 -17.78
C LEU A 357 -14.74 12.26 -16.46
N HIS A 358 -15.17 10.99 -16.45
CA HIS A 358 -15.57 10.32 -15.22
C HIS A 358 -14.44 10.31 -14.19
N GLY A 359 -13.22 9.96 -14.60
CA GLY A 359 -12.02 10.02 -13.76
C GLY A 359 -11.73 11.40 -13.20
N LEU A 360 -11.86 12.45 -14.02
CA LEU A 360 -11.64 13.84 -13.61
C LEU A 360 -12.71 14.31 -12.62
N VAL A 361 -13.98 14.03 -12.88
CA VAL A 361 -15.08 14.34 -11.94
C VAL A 361 -14.81 13.65 -10.60
N HIS A 362 -14.51 12.35 -10.63
CA HIS A 362 -14.18 11.56 -9.43
C HIS A 362 -13.00 12.16 -8.66
N LEU A 363 -11.94 12.59 -9.35
CA LEU A 363 -10.76 13.21 -8.74
C LEU A 363 -11.07 14.56 -8.08
N LEU A 364 -11.93 15.36 -8.71
CA LEU A 364 -12.26 16.72 -8.25
C LEU A 364 -13.34 16.75 -7.15
N THR A 365 -14.20 15.73 -7.08
CA THR A 365 -15.30 15.68 -6.10
C THR A 365 -15.01 14.73 -4.95
N LEU A 366 -14.69 13.46 -5.23
CA LEU A 366 -14.57 12.40 -4.23
C LEU A 366 -13.14 12.27 -3.71
N SER A 367 -12.16 12.16 -4.59
CA SER A 367 -10.76 11.92 -4.22
C SER A 367 -9.90 13.20 -4.19
N ARG A 368 -10.53 14.37 -4.09
CA ARG A 368 -9.86 15.69 -4.11
C ARG A 368 -8.83 15.82 -3.00
N GLY A 369 -9.21 15.43 -1.78
CA GLY A 369 -8.31 15.47 -0.62
C GLY A 369 -7.04 14.67 -0.87
N TYR A 370 -7.19 13.41 -1.29
CA TYR A 370 -6.06 12.54 -1.58
C TYR A 370 -5.17 13.04 -2.72
N PHE A 371 -5.73 13.57 -3.80
CA PHE A 371 -4.94 14.15 -4.90
C PHE A 371 -4.11 15.35 -4.42
N ILE A 372 -4.75 16.34 -3.79
CA ILE A 372 -4.08 17.55 -3.31
C ILE A 372 -3.07 17.20 -2.23
N ASP A 373 -3.44 16.36 -1.27
CA ASP A 373 -2.57 16.02 -0.14
C ASP A 373 -1.33 15.25 -0.61
N THR A 374 -1.48 14.36 -1.59
CA THR A 374 -0.35 13.61 -2.19
C THR A 374 0.59 14.53 -2.98
N PHE A 375 0.05 15.44 -3.80
CA PHE A 375 0.84 16.30 -4.68
C PHE A 375 1.12 17.69 -4.10
N PHE A 376 0.74 17.99 -2.86
CA PHE A 376 0.77 19.32 -2.24
C PHE A 376 2.04 20.13 -2.51
N ALA A 377 3.22 19.53 -2.31
CA ALA A 377 4.49 20.21 -2.56
C ALA A 377 4.70 20.50 -4.06
N ARG A 378 4.35 19.54 -4.93
CA ARG A 378 4.53 19.63 -6.39
C ARG A 378 3.55 20.61 -7.04
N LEU A 379 2.35 20.74 -6.49
CA LEU A 379 1.33 21.71 -6.93
C LEU A 379 1.72 23.16 -6.63
N GLN A 380 2.83 23.37 -5.92
CA GLN A 380 3.37 24.69 -5.61
C GLN A 380 4.70 24.97 -6.33
N ASP A 381 5.15 24.08 -7.23
CA ASP A 381 6.41 24.26 -7.96
C ASP A 381 6.28 25.33 -9.07
N THR A 382 5.06 25.59 -9.57
CA THR A 382 4.79 26.59 -10.62
C THR A 382 3.62 27.49 -10.24
N ALA A 383 3.62 28.74 -10.74
CA ALA A 383 2.54 29.69 -10.48
C ALA A 383 1.20 29.22 -11.06
N LEU A 384 1.22 28.63 -12.26
CA LEU A 384 0.00 28.11 -12.87
C LEU A 384 -0.58 26.92 -12.11
N SER A 385 0.25 25.94 -11.70
CA SER A 385 -0.27 24.78 -10.95
C SER A 385 -0.86 25.22 -9.61
N ALA A 386 -0.18 26.15 -8.92
CA ALA A 386 -0.68 26.73 -7.69
C ALA A 386 -2.00 27.49 -7.91
N LEU A 387 -2.09 28.29 -8.98
CA LEU A 387 -3.28 29.07 -9.32
C LEU A 387 -4.48 28.18 -9.70
N PHE A 388 -4.26 27.13 -10.49
CA PHE A 388 -5.32 26.19 -10.89
C PHE A 388 -5.90 25.42 -9.71
N VAL A 389 -5.07 25.04 -8.74
CA VAL A 389 -5.52 24.30 -7.56
C VAL A 389 -6.04 25.24 -6.48
N PHE A 390 -5.64 26.50 -6.44
CA PHE A 390 -6.06 27.50 -5.45
C PHE A 390 -7.57 27.51 -5.12
N PRO A 391 -8.51 27.51 -6.10
CA PRO A 391 -9.94 27.49 -5.79
C PRO A 391 -10.45 26.16 -5.21
N LEU A 392 -9.66 25.08 -5.31
CA LEU A 392 -9.99 23.76 -4.78
C LEU A 392 -9.50 23.55 -3.34
N LEU A 393 -8.67 24.46 -2.83
CA LEU A 393 -8.08 24.41 -1.49
C LEU A 393 -9.06 24.88 -0.41
N THR A 394 -8.82 24.45 0.83
CA THR A 394 -9.47 25.06 2.00
C THR A 394 -8.93 26.48 2.23
N PRO A 395 -9.69 27.37 2.91
CA PRO A 395 -9.22 28.73 3.20
C PRO A 395 -7.86 28.77 3.91
N ASN A 396 -7.60 27.81 4.81
CA ASN A 396 -6.31 27.72 5.49
C ASN A 396 -5.17 27.35 4.54
N LEU A 397 -5.39 26.37 3.66
CA LEU A 397 -4.38 25.98 2.66
C LEU A 397 -4.15 27.09 1.61
N GLN A 398 -5.18 27.84 1.24
CA GLN A 398 -5.03 29.05 0.42
C GLN A 398 -4.08 30.04 1.09
N ARG A 399 -4.28 30.33 2.38
CA ARG A 399 -3.36 31.18 3.15
C ARG A 399 -1.93 30.62 3.14
N ILE A 400 -1.75 29.32 3.41
CA ILE A 400 -0.44 28.67 3.39
C ILE A 400 0.24 28.82 2.02
N PHE A 401 -0.49 28.65 0.92
CA PHE A 401 0.04 28.85 -0.43
C PHE A 401 0.50 30.30 -0.66
N LEU A 402 -0.19 31.29 -0.08
CA LEU A 402 0.17 32.70 -0.22
C LEU A 402 1.36 33.13 0.67
N ILE A 403 1.50 32.56 1.87
CA ILE A 403 2.54 32.98 2.83
C ILE A 403 3.81 32.14 2.80
N ARG A 404 3.80 30.98 2.13
CA ARG A 404 4.98 30.10 2.05
C ARG A 404 6.18 30.86 1.46
N PRO A 405 7.39 30.74 2.05
CA PRO A 405 8.61 31.24 1.42
C PRO A 405 8.79 30.71 0.00
N CYS A 406 9.21 31.57 -0.92
CA CYS A 406 9.26 31.26 -2.35
C CYS A 406 7.92 30.87 -2.98
N SER A 407 6.78 31.35 -2.46
CA SER A 407 5.49 31.15 -3.12
C SER A 407 5.55 31.66 -4.56
N PRO A 408 5.08 30.86 -5.55
CA PRO A 408 5.00 31.35 -6.93
C PRO A 408 3.80 32.29 -7.16
N LEU A 409 2.89 32.42 -6.19
CA LEU A 409 1.68 33.24 -6.29
C LEU A 409 1.84 34.67 -5.77
N THR A 410 2.80 34.90 -4.87
CA THR A 410 2.99 36.19 -4.16
C THR A 410 4.48 36.55 -4.10
N TYR A 411 4.80 37.81 -3.82
CA TYR A 411 6.18 38.29 -3.68
C TYR A 411 6.79 37.89 -2.32
N GLN A 412 7.04 36.59 -2.14
CA GLN A 412 7.63 36.05 -0.91
C GLN A 412 9.16 35.97 -1.01
N PRO A 413 9.89 36.46 0.01
CA PRO A 413 11.34 36.27 0.08
C PRO A 413 11.72 34.78 0.19
N CYS A 414 12.91 34.46 -0.32
CA CYS A 414 13.48 33.11 -0.30
C CYS A 414 14.74 33.06 0.58
N PRO A 415 15.03 31.94 1.27
CA PRO A 415 14.22 30.72 1.40
C PRO A 415 13.39 30.64 2.70
N ASN A 416 13.59 31.54 3.66
CA ASN A 416 13.16 31.32 5.06
C ASN A 416 12.28 32.43 5.66
N GLN A 417 11.83 33.40 4.87
CA GLN A 417 11.01 34.50 5.37
C GLN A 417 9.64 34.47 4.69
N SER A 418 8.60 34.85 5.44
CA SER A 418 7.22 34.95 4.97
C SER A 418 6.65 36.31 5.33
N ILE A 419 6.03 36.98 4.36
CA ILE A 419 5.32 38.24 4.52
C ILE A 419 3.81 37.93 4.48
N PRO A 420 3.04 38.16 5.55
CA PRO A 420 1.63 37.78 5.62
C PRO A 420 0.75 38.32 4.48
N ASP A 421 0.99 39.57 4.06
CA ASP A 421 0.17 40.28 3.06
C ASP A 421 0.98 40.64 1.80
N ALA A 422 1.87 39.75 1.37
CA ALA A 422 2.63 39.97 0.14
C ALA A 422 1.71 40.14 -1.07
N PRO A 423 1.96 41.13 -1.96
CA PRO A 423 1.16 41.28 -3.16
C PRO A 423 1.32 40.08 -4.10
N TRP A 424 0.30 39.87 -4.94
CA TRP A 424 0.31 38.83 -5.97
C TRP A 424 1.48 39.02 -6.96
N ASN A 425 2.12 37.91 -7.33
CA ASN A 425 3.19 37.87 -8.31
C ASN A 425 2.63 37.77 -9.73
N TYR A 426 1.86 38.79 -10.14
CA TYR A 426 1.28 38.85 -11.48
C TYR A 426 2.32 38.73 -12.61
N PRO A 427 3.55 39.27 -12.50
CA PRO A 427 4.57 39.05 -13.53
C PRO A 427 4.96 37.59 -13.70
N ARG A 428 5.11 36.82 -12.60
CA ARG A 428 5.39 35.39 -12.70
C ARG A 428 4.23 34.61 -13.28
N ILE A 429 3.00 34.87 -12.81
CA ILE A 429 1.78 34.25 -13.33
C ILE A 429 1.61 34.55 -14.83
N GLY A 430 1.75 35.82 -15.20
CA GLY A 430 1.66 36.29 -16.58
C GLY A 430 2.75 35.70 -17.47
N PHE A 431 3.98 35.58 -16.98
CA PHE A 431 5.07 34.93 -17.70
C PHE A 431 4.78 33.45 -17.96
N GLU A 432 4.39 32.68 -16.94
CA GLU A 432 4.07 31.26 -17.12
C GLU A 432 2.85 31.07 -18.04
N LEU A 433 1.81 31.91 -17.90
CA LEU A 433 0.66 31.91 -18.80
C LEU A 433 1.06 32.22 -20.25
N ALA A 434 1.90 33.23 -20.45
CA ALA A 434 2.44 33.58 -21.76
C ALA A 434 3.24 32.41 -22.36
N CYS A 435 4.05 31.70 -21.57
CA CYS A 435 4.74 30.50 -22.03
C CYS A 435 3.75 29.41 -22.49
N VAL A 436 2.68 29.15 -21.74
CA VAL A 436 1.65 28.16 -22.13
C VAL A 436 0.92 28.59 -23.41
N VAL A 437 0.52 29.86 -23.50
CA VAL A 437 -0.12 30.41 -24.71
C VAL A 437 0.82 30.33 -25.91
N LEU A 438 2.10 30.67 -25.76
CA LEU A 438 3.11 30.54 -26.82
C LEU A 438 3.28 29.09 -27.26
N VAL A 439 3.26 28.12 -26.34
CA VAL A 439 3.30 26.69 -26.67
C VAL A 439 2.04 26.28 -27.46
N ILE A 440 0.85 26.73 -27.06
CA ILE A 440 -0.41 26.42 -27.75
C ILE A 440 -0.46 27.06 -29.14
N VAL A 441 -0.14 28.36 -29.25
CA VAL A 441 -0.07 29.10 -30.52
C VAL A 441 1.00 28.51 -31.43
N GLY A 442 2.17 28.18 -30.88
CA GLY A 442 3.24 27.48 -31.58
C GLY A 442 2.77 26.12 -32.08
N ALA A 443 2.06 25.34 -31.27
CA ALA A 443 1.49 24.06 -31.67
C ALA A 443 0.44 24.20 -32.79
N LEU A 444 -0.45 25.20 -32.71
CA LEU A 444 -1.43 25.50 -33.75
C LEU A 444 -0.76 25.99 -35.05
N TRP A 445 0.29 26.79 -34.95
CA TRP A 445 1.09 27.24 -36.09
C TRP A 445 1.83 26.06 -36.74
N VAL A 446 2.51 25.22 -35.96
CA VAL A 446 3.17 23.99 -36.43
C VAL A 446 2.16 23.04 -37.10
N ARG A 447 0.95 22.89 -36.52
CA ARG A 447 -0.12 22.07 -37.10
C ARG A 447 -0.54 22.56 -38.49
N ARG A 448 -0.51 23.87 -38.74
CA ARG A 448 -0.77 24.47 -40.06
C ARG A 448 0.42 24.36 -41.02
N GLN A 449 1.58 23.91 -40.56
CA GLN A 449 2.83 23.79 -41.32
C GLN A 449 3.26 22.31 -41.44
N PRO A 450 2.52 21.47 -42.19
CA PRO A 450 2.83 20.04 -42.32
C PRO A 450 4.24 19.79 -42.87
N ASP A 451 4.74 20.68 -43.75
CA ASP A 451 6.08 20.59 -44.34
C ASP A 451 7.19 20.83 -43.32
N LEU A 452 6.97 21.67 -42.32
CA LEU A 452 7.92 21.86 -41.22
C LEU A 452 8.04 20.57 -40.40
N LEU A 453 6.91 19.96 -40.05
CA LEU A 453 6.88 18.72 -39.30
C LEU A 453 7.52 17.56 -40.09
N ALA A 454 7.30 17.53 -41.42
CA ALA A 454 7.93 16.59 -42.33
C ALA A 454 9.45 16.79 -42.38
N ARG A 455 9.93 18.05 -42.47
CA ARG A 455 11.36 18.38 -42.42
C ARG A 455 12.01 18.02 -41.10
N VAL A 456 11.40 18.34 -39.96
CA VAL A 456 11.91 17.96 -38.63
C VAL A 456 12.04 16.44 -38.51
N ARG A 457 11.09 15.69 -39.06
CA ARG A 457 11.17 14.22 -39.11
C ARG A 457 12.25 13.71 -40.04
N ALA A 458 12.34 14.28 -41.24
CA ALA A 458 13.38 13.92 -42.19
C ALA A 458 14.77 14.17 -41.58
N PHE A 459 14.91 15.27 -40.82
CA PHE A 459 16.11 15.59 -40.06
C PHE A 459 16.36 14.62 -38.90
N ALA A 460 15.36 14.32 -38.06
CA ALA A 460 15.54 13.46 -36.88
C ALA A 460 15.71 11.97 -37.23
N ARG A 461 15.05 11.50 -38.30
CA ARG A 461 15.02 10.08 -38.72
C ARG A 461 16.40 9.43 -38.85
N PRO A 462 17.42 10.03 -39.48
CA PRO A 462 18.76 9.44 -39.55
C PRO A 462 19.43 9.30 -38.18
N TRP A 463 19.09 10.17 -37.21
CA TRP A 463 19.70 10.17 -35.88
C TRP A 463 19.03 9.23 -34.88
N LEU A 464 17.75 8.86 -35.08
CA LEU A 464 17.01 8.01 -34.11
C LEU A 464 17.70 6.66 -33.84
N LEU A 465 18.19 5.99 -34.88
CA LEU A 465 18.87 4.71 -34.73
C LEU A 465 20.28 4.84 -34.10
N PRO A 466 21.15 5.75 -34.57
CA PRO A 466 22.41 6.04 -33.88
C PRO A 466 22.22 6.42 -32.41
N LEU A 467 21.28 7.32 -32.09
CA LEU A 467 21.02 7.75 -30.71
C LEU A 467 20.51 6.60 -29.84
N SER A 468 19.64 5.74 -30.37
CA SER A 468 19.20 4.54 -29.62
C SER A 468 20.33 3.53 -29.41
N ARG A 469 21.26 3.37 -30.36
CA ARG A 469 22.47 2.54 -30.18
C ARG A 469 23.45 3.14 -29.18
N VAL A 470 23.67 4.45 -29.19
CA VAL A 470 24.46 5.14 -28.15
C VAL A 470 23.79 4.94 -26.79
N GLY A 471 22.47 5.10 -26.70
CA GLY A 471 21.71 4.79 -25.50
C GLY A 471 21.88 3.34 -25.04
N ALA A 472 21.91 2.37 -25.97
CA ALA A 472 22.16 0.96 -25.67
C ALA A 472 23.55 0.74 -25.05
N VAL A 473 24.59 1.38 -25.61
CA VAL A 473 25.97 1.30 -25.08
C VAL A 473 26.05 1.94 -23.70
N VAL A 474 25.51 3.16 -23.54
CA VAL A 474 25.53 3.89 -22.27
C VAL A 474 24.81 3.10 -21.18
N ILE A 475 23.61 2.57 -21.46
CA ILE A 475 22.84 1.76 -20.52
C ILE A 475 23.60 0.46 -20.22
N GLY A 476 24.16 -0.20 -21.23
CA GLY A 476 24.95 -1.43 -21.02
C GLY A 476 26.13 -1.22 -20.07
N ILE A 477 26.89 -0.14 -20.26
CA ILE A 477 28.02 0.21 -19.38
C ILE A 477 27.53 0.58 -17.97
N ALA A 478 26.50 1.43 -17.87
CA ALA A 478 25.97 1.86 -16.58
C ALA A 478 25.45 0.68 -15.74
N VAL A 479 24.81 -0.28 -16.39
CA VAL A 479 24.32 -1.51 -15.77
C VAL A 479 25.45 -2.42 -15.32
N LEU A 480 26.44 -2.66 -16.20
CA LEU A 480 27.62 -3.46 -15.86
C LEU A 480 28.29 -2.89 -14.61
N TYR A 481 28.43 -1.56 -14.53
CA TYR A 481 28.92 -0.86 -13.35
C TYR A 481 28.00 -1.03 -12.13
N ALA A 482 26.71 -0.74 -12.26
CA ALA A 482 25.78 -0.65 -11.14
C ALA A 482 25.36 -2.00 -10.54
N TYR A 483 25.38 -3.08 -11.33
CA TYR A 483 24.88 -4.40 -10.91
C TYR A 483 25.99 -5.45 -10.76
N VAL A 484 26.89 -5.54 -11.75
CA VAL A 484 27.91 -6.61 -11.85
C VAL A 484 29.21 -6.22 -11.16
N ILE A 485 29.75 -5.03 -11.44
CA ILE A 485 31.03 -4.59 -10.85
C ILE A 485 30.82 -4.09 -9.42
N ARG A 486 29.83 -3.21 -9.23
CA ARG A 486 29.38 -2.65 -7.95
C ARG A 486 30.48 -2.61 -6.87
N PRO A 487 31.51 -1.76 -7.04
CA PRO A 487 32.78 -1.86 -6.30
C PRO A 487 32.66 -1.71 -4.78
N GLN A 488 31.52 -1.20 -4.31
CA GLN A 488 31.17 -1.07 -2.90
C GLN A 488 30.83 -2.40 -2.21
N ILE A 489 30.41 -3.41 -2.98
CA ILE A 489 29.87 -4.67 -2.45
C ILE A 489 30.51 -5.89 -3.13
N LEU A 490 30.69 -5.88 -4.44
CA LEU A 490 31.37 -6.94 -5.18
C LEU A 490 32.85 -6.58 -5.41
N THR A 491 33.64 -6.56 -4.35
CA THR A 491 35.09 -6.37 -4.46
C THR A 491 35.76 -7.60 -5.08
N PRO A 492 36.96 -7.47 -5.67
CA PRO A 492 37.72 -8.63 -6.17
C PRO A 492 37.89 -9.73 -5.11
N THR A 493 38.04 -9.35 -3.84
CA THR A 493 38.09 -10.29 -2.71
C THR A 493 36.78 -11.05 -2.52
N VAL A 494 35.63 -10.38 -2.56
CA VAL A 494 34.31 -11.01 -2.44
C VAL A 494 34.07 -12.02 -3.58
N VAL A 495 34.48 -11.67 -4.80
CA VAL A 495 34.35 -12.57 -5.95
C VAL A 495 35.28 -13.79 -5.82
N ALA A 496 36.51 -13.59 -5.35
CA ALA A 496 37.46 -14.68 -5.13
C ALA A 496 36.97 -15.68 -4.05
N ASP A 497 36.27 -15.19 -3.03
CA ASP A 497 35.74 -16.02 -1.92
C ASP A 497 34.48 -16.83 -2.29
N ALA A 498 33.90 -16.64 -3.49
CA ALA A 498 32.60 -17.21 -3.86
C ALA A 498 32.51 -18.73 -3.70
N PHE A 499 33.58 -19.47 -4.01
CA PHE A 499 33.61 -20.92 -3.85
C PHE A 499 33.60 -21.36 -2.37
N GLY A 500 34.24 -20.58 -1.48
CA GLY A 500 34.24 -20.83 -0.04
C GLY A 500 32.85 -20.71 0.60
N CYS A 501 31.94 -19.98 -0.05
CA CYS A 501 30.56 -19.79 0.39
C CYS A 501 29.65 -21.01 0.17
N MET A 502 30.12 -22.03 -0.55
CA MET A 502 29.39 -23.29 -0.73
C MET A 502 29.60 -24.30 0.41
N THR A 503 30.44 -23.97 1.40
CA THR A 503 30.59 -24.80 2.61
C THR A 503 29.27 -24.90 3.39
N SER A 504 29.06 -25.98 4.15
CA SER A 504 27.84 -26.18 4.94
C SER A 504 27.65 -25.06 5.98
N THR A 505 28.73 -24.65 6.64
CA THR A 505 28.72 -23.57 7.64
C THR A 505 28.28 -22.23 7.04
N GLN A 506 28.89 -21.80 5.92
CA GLN A 506 28.55 -20.52 5.29
C GLN A 506 27.17 -20.53 4.59
N ARG A 507 26.63 -21.72 4.27
CA ARG A 507 25.25 -21.87 3.78
C ARG A 507 24.19 -21.62 4.85
N VAL A 508 24.49 -21.96 6.10
CA VAL A 508 23.55 -21.79 7.22
C VAL A 508 23.77 -20.45 7.94
N HIS A 509 25.03 -20.05 8.12
CA HIS A 509 25.43 -18.81 8.80
C HIS A 509 26.43 -18.01 7.95
N PRO A 510 25.96 -17.28 6.93
CA PRO A 510 26.83 -16.51 6.05
C PRO A 510 27.46 -15.32 6.79
N THR A 511 28.77 -15.15 6.64
CA THR A 511 29.54 -14.03 7.21
C THR A 511 30.43 -13.39 6.14
N GLY A 512 30.88 -12.14 6.37
CA GLY A 512 31.88 -11.49 5.52
C GLY A 512 31.49 -11.44 4.03
N SER A 513 32.37 -11.96 3.16
CA SER A 513 32.17 -12.03 1.70
C SER A 513 30.95 -12.89 1.31
N CYS A 514 30.67 -13.95 2.06
CA CYS A 514 29.56 -14.86 1.75
C CYS A 514 28.19 -14.24 2.01
N LEU A 515 28.07 -13.41 3.06
CA LEU A 515 26.86 -12.62 3.29
C LEU A 515 26.62 -11.60 2.16
N ALA A 516 27.69 -10.95 1.67
CA ALA A 516 27.59 -10.00 0.55
C ALA A 516 27.09 -10.69 -0.74
N LEU A 517 27.58 -11.90 -1.04
CA LEU A 517 27.15 -12.69 -2.20
C LEU A 517 25.73 -13.24 -2.05
N GLN A 518 25.39 -13.82 -0.89
CA GLN A 518 24.03 -14.35 -0.67
C GLN A 518 22.97 -13.24 -0.64
N GLY A 519 23.38 -12.00 -0.33
CA GLY A 519 22.54 -10.82 -0.48
C GLY A 519 21.99 -10.61 -1.90
N TYR A 520 22.55 -11.22 -2.95
CA TYR A 520 22.01 -11.17 -4.32
C TYR A 520 20.83 -12.13 -4.57
N ILE A 521 20.64 -13.13 -3.70
CA ILE A 521 19.56 -14.13 -3.83
C ILE A 521 18.54 -14.07 -2.70
N GLY A 522 18.61 -13.06 -1.83
CA GLY A 522 17.59 -12.78 -0.83
C GLY A 522 18.05 -12.80 0.63
N ALA A 523 19.33 -13.06 0.92
CA ALA A 523 19.87 -12.92 2.28
C ALA A 523 20.01 -11.43 2.68
N PRO A 524 20.30 -11.11 3.96
CA PRO A 524 20.50 -9.74 4.40
C PRO A 524 21.55 -9.02 3.56
N ILE A 525 21.16 -7.90 2.95
CA ILE A 525 22.10 -7.10 2.15
C ILE A 525 23.06 -6.39 3.08
N ARG A 526 24.36 -6.57 2.85
CA ARG A 526 25.39 -5.68 3.42
C ARG A 526 25.26 -4.28 2.78
N PRO A 527 24.86 -3.24 3.53
CA PRO A 527 24.77 -1.90 2.99
C PRO A 527 26.16 -1.36 2.61
N PRO A 528 26.28 -0.53 1.57
CA PRO A 528 27.55 0.13 1.23
C PRO A 528 27.98 1.05 2.37
N THR A 529 29.27 1.04 2.71
CA THR A 529 29.85 1.86 3.79
C THR A 529 30.26 3.27 3.35
N TYR A 530 30.38 3.50 2.03
CA TYR A 530 30.72 4.80 1.43
C TYR A 530 29.89 5.05 0.18
N ALA A 531 29.60 6.32 -0.13
CA ALA A 531 28.78 6.68 -1.28
C ALA A 531 29.51 6.47 -2.61
N ASP A 532 28.75 6.15 -3.67
CA ASP A 532 29.31 5.70 -4.95
C ASP A 532 30.05 6.85 -5.64
N PRO A 533 31.33 6.69 -5.99
CA PRO A 533 32.12 7.79 -6.58
C PRO A 533 31.49 8.34 -7.87
N VAL A 534 30.90 7.49 -8.70
CA VAL A 534 30.23 7.89 -9.95
C VAL A 534 28.91 8.60 -9.63
N ALA A 535 28.10 8.08 -8.71
CA ALA A 535 26.85 8.71 -8.28
C ALA A 535 27.10 10.07 -7.60
N GLN A 536 28.16 10.19 -6.80
CA GLN A 536 28.59 11.46 -6.23
C GLN A 536 29.01 12.43 -7.34
N PHE A 537 29.79 11.99 -8.31
CA PHE A 537 30.19 12.82 -9.46
C PHE A 537 28.97 13.32 -10.24
N VAL A 538 28.01 12.45 -10.55
CA VAL A 538 26.74 12.81 -11.23
C VAL A 538 25.90 13.77 -10.38
N ALA A 539 25.80 13.52 -9.07
CA ALA A 539 25.09 14.39 -8.15
C ALA A 539 25.71 15.79 -8.08
N ARG A 540 27.05 15.90 -8.11
CA ARG A 540 27.78 17.18 -8.15
C ARG A 540 27.51 17.94 -9.44
N ILE A 541 27.50 17.26 -10.60
CA ILE A 541 27.09 17.89 -11.87
C ILE A 541 25.66 18.42 -11.76
N GLY A 542 24.73 17.60 -11.26
CA GLY A 542 23.33 18.02 -11.10
C GLY A 542 23.14 19.15 -10.08
N ALA A 543 23.95 19.23 -9.03
CA ALA A 543 23.95 20.32 -8.07
C ALA A 543 24.48 21.62 -8.70
N ALA A 544 25.58 21.53 -9.45
CA ALA A 544 26.17 22.65 -10.17
C ALA A 544 25.19 23.23 -11.22
N VAL A 545 24.51 22.38 -11.99
CA VAL A 545 23.47 22.80 -12.96
C VAL A 545 22.30 23.50 -12.27
N ARG A 546 21.99 23.14 -11.02
CA ARG A 546 20.88 23.72 -10.24
C ARG A 546 21.31 24.91 -9.37
N GLY A 547 22.57 25.33 -9.42
CA GLY A 547 23.11 26.40 -8.56
C GLY A 547 23.05 26.08 -7.07
N VAL A 548 23.00 24.79 -6.69
CA VAL A 548 22.97 24.36 -5.28
C VAL A 548 24.40 24.25 -4.77
N PRO A 549 24.74 24.83 -3.60
CA PRO A 549 26.07 24.71 -3.01
C PRO A 549 26.48 23.24 -2.86
N LEU A 550 27.72 22.94 -3.26
CA LEU A 550 28.31 21.61 -3.09
C LEU A 550 28.58 21.40 -1.59
N SER A 551 27.84 20.50 -0.96
CA SER A 551 28.14 20.04 0.39
C SER A 551 29.09 18.83 0.35
N ASP A 552 29.93 18.70 1.38
CA ASP A 552 30.76 17.51 1.55
C ASP A 552 29.90 16.26 1.71
N PRO A 553 30.38 15.09 1.22
CA PRO A 553 29.65 13.85 1.35
C PRO A 553 29.53 13.48 2.83
N ALA A 554 28.34 13.69 3.40
CA ALA A 554 28.01 13.18 4.73
C ALA A 554 28.16 11.64 4.75
N PRO A 555 28.54 11.03 5.88
CA PRO A 555 28.50 9.57 6.03
C PRO A 555 27.11 9.05 5.59
N LEU A 556 27.11 7.99 4.78
CA LEU A 556 25.87 7.37 4.30
C LEU A 556 25.04 6.96 5.51
N ARG A 557 23.94 7.68 5.77
CA ARG A 557 22.92 7.16 6.70
C ARG A 557 22.40 5.84 6.13
N ASP A 558 22.12 4.87 6.99
CA ASP A 558 21.64 3.53 6.60
C ASP A 558 20.44 3.57 5.64
N LEU A 559 19.60 4.60 5.76
CA LEU A 559 18.48 4.89 4.86
C LEU A 559 18.94 4.96 3.39
N TYR A 560 19.99 5.73 3.09
CA TYR A 560 20.50 5.94 1.74
C TYR A 560 21.31 4.73 1.25
N ALA A 561 22.07 4.11 2.15
CA ALA A 561 22.85 2.92 1.83
C ALA A 561 21.94 1.76 1.38
N ASN A 562 20.79 1.59 2.05
CA ASN A 562 19.80 0.59 1.69
C ASN A 562 19.16 0.84 0.31
N SER A 563 18.87 2.08 -0.05
CA SER A 563 18.29 2.41 -1.36
C SER A 563 19.25 2.14 -2.52
N MET A 564 20.56 2.23 -2.30
CA MET A 564 21.57 1.90 -3.31
C MET A 564 21.56 0.42 -3.69
N ALA A 565 20.85 -0.44 -2.93
CA ALA A 565 20.66 -1.85 -3.23
C ALA A 565 19.31 -2.20 -3.86
N ASN A 566 18.49 -1.21 -4.24
CA ASN A 566 17.16 -1.44 -4.80
C ASN A 566 17.18 -2.29 -6.08
N LEU A 567 18.20 -2.15 -6.95
CA LEU A 567 18.29 -2.99 -8.15
C LEU A 567 18.60 -4.47 -7.81
N VAL A 568 19.45 -4.73 -6.82
CA VAL A 568 19.71 -6.09 -6.29
C VAL A 568 18.43 -6.68 -5.70
N ARG A 569 17.69 -5.87 -4.94
CA ARG A 569 16.39 -6.21 -4.35
C ARG A 569 15.36 -6.57 -5.42
N VAL A 570 15.28 -5.83 -6.53
CA VAL A 570 14.44 -6.23 -7.69
C VAL A 570 14.91 -7.58 -8.25
N GLY A 571 16.23 -7.82 -8.28
CA GLY A 571 16.81 -9.11 -8.66
C GLY A 571 16.32 -10.32 -7.85
N TRP A 572 15.88 -10.15 -6.60
CA TRP A 572 15.41 -11.27 -5.76
C TRP A 572 14.15 -11.96 -6.27
N TYR A 573 13.37 -11.28 -7.13
CA TYR A 573 12.11 -11.79 -7.65
C TYR A 573 12.10 -11.99 -9.17
N ILE A 574 13.18 -11.62 -9.87
CA ILE A 574 13.40 -12.03 -11.27
C ILE A 574 14.62 -12.93 -11.45
N SER A 575 15.39 -13.15 -10.37
CA SER A 575 16.75 -13.72 -10.30
C SER A 575 17.86 -12.77 -10.78
N PRO A 576 19.10 -12.90 -10.26
CA PRO A 576 20.26 -12.20 -10.82
C PRO A 576 20.44 -12.45 -12.32
N PHE A 577 20.29 -13.71 -12.74
CA PHE A 577 20.34 -14.08 -14.15
C PHE A 577 19.20 -13.45 -14.98
N GLY A 578 18.02 -13.27 -14.39
CA GLY A 578 16.91 -12.57 -15.02
C GLY A 578 17.15 -11.07 -15.18
N ILE A 579 17.90 -10.46 -14.25
CA ILE A 579 18.37 -9.08 -14.41
C ILE A 579 19.33 -8.99 -15.61
N GLU A 580 20.27 -9.92 -15.75
CA GLU A 580 21.16 -9.99 -16.92
C GLU A 580 20.36 -10.16 -18.23
N MET A 581 19.42 -11.11 -18.27
CA MET A 581 18.55 -11.32 -19.44
C MET A 581 17.69 -10.10 -19.76
N THR A 582 17.19 -9.39 -18.74
CA THR A 582 16.46 -8.12 -18.89
C THR A 582 17.32 -7.09 -19.61
N PHE A 583 18.58 -6.95 -19.20
CA PHE A 583 19.49 -5.97 -19.79
C PHE A 583 19.95 -6.35 -21.18
N ILE A 584 20.21 -7.63 -21.45
CA ILE A 584 20.46 -8.13 -22.81
C ILE A 584 19.25 -7.80 -23.69
N GLY A 585 18.03 -8.08 -23.22
CA GLY A 585 16.80 -7.75 -23.92
C GLY A 585 16.66 -6.24 -24.19
N LEU A 586 16.97 -5.40 -23.20
CA LEU A 586 16.93 -3.94 -23.31
C LEU A 586 17.95 -3.41 -24.31
N VAL A 587 19.21 -3.83 -24.20
CA VAL A 587 20.31 -3.43 -25.11
C VAL A 587 19.97 -3.85 -26.54
N LEU A 588 19.50 -5.10 -26.75
CA LEU A 588 19.09 -5.58 -28.06
C LEU A 588 17.93 -4.78 -28.65
N LEU A 589 16.93 -4.44 -27.82
CA LEU A 589 15.78 -3.66 -28.25
C LEU A 589 16.19 -2.24 -28.67
N LEU A 590 17.03 -1.58 -27.89
CA LEU A 590 17.59 -0.27 -28.21
C LEU A 590 18.50 -0.33 -29.45
N TRP A 591 19.33 -1.36 -29.57
CA TRP A 591 20.24 -1.56 -30.70
C TRP A 591 19.50 -1.76 -32.03
N ARG A 592 18.36 -2.48 -31.98
CA ARG A 592 17.45 -2.68 -33.12
C ARG A 592 16.56 -1.46 -33.40
N GLY A 593 16.48 -0.52 -32.47
CA GLY A 593 15.79 0.76 -32.63
C GLY A 593 14.40 0.79 -32.00
N VAL A 594 14.07 1.95 -31.43
CA VAL A 594 12.75 2.27 -30.88
C VAL A 594 11.81 2.68 -32.01
N ASN A 595 10.59 2.13 -32.01
CA ASN A 595 9.60 2.33 -33.05
C ASN A 595 8.19 2.60 -32.48
N ARG A 596 7.23 2.87 -33.37
CA ARG A 596 5.85 3.23 -33.00
C ARG A 596 5.10 2.19 -32.16
N HIS A 597 5.54 0.93 -32.15
CA HIS A 597 4.90 -0.16 -31.41
C HIS A 597 5.48 -0.31 -30.00
N ASN A 598 6.80 -0.10 -29.82
CA ASN A 598 7.48 -0.41 -28.56
C ASN A 598 7.85 0.83 -27.70
N TRP A 599 7.78 2.05 -28.25
CA TRP A 599 8.21 3.27 -27.54
C TRP A 599 7.45 3.50 -26.23
N PHE A 600 6.14 3.23 -26.20
CA PHE A 600 5.32 3.51 -25.02
C PHE A 600 5.66 2.56 -23.88
N PHE A 601 5.71 1.26 -24.18
CA PHE A 601 6.19 0.25 -23.25
C PHE A 601 7.58 0.60 -22.72
N LEU A 602 8.53 0.85 -23.61
CA LEU A 602 9.92 1.08 -23.23
C LEU A 602 10.10 2.37 -22.43
N GLY A 603 9.49 3.47 -22.90
CA GLY A 603 9.58 4.78 -22.25
C GLY A 603 9.00 4.78 -20.85
N VAL A 604 7.79 4.25 -20.67
CA VAL A 604 7.16 4.19 -19.34
C VAL A 604 7.94 3.23 -18.42
N THR A 605 8.38 2.07 -18.91
CA THR A 605 9.19 1.11 -18.12
C THR A 605 10.49 1.74 -17.64
N LEU A 606 11.23 2.42 -18.53
CA LEU A 606 12.51 3.05 -18.17
C LEU A 606 12.34 4.23 -17.21
N VAL A 607 11.35 5.09 -17.43
CA VAL A 607 11.08 6.24 -16.54
C VAL A 607 10.67 5.77 -15.15
N THR A 608 9.75 4.80 -15.06
CA THR A 608 9.32 4.26 -13.78
C THR A 608 10.45 3.52 -13.07
N ALA A 609 11.23 2.70 -13.78
CA ALA A 609 12.41 2.04 -13.22
C ALA A 609 13.42 3.06 -12.67
N PHE A 610 13.74 4.10 -13.43
CA PHE A 610 14.66 5.15 -13.01
C PHE A 610 14.18 5.84 -11.72
N VAL A 611 12.90 6.22 -11.65
CA VAL A 611 12.33 6.91 -10.47
C VAL A 611 12.27 5.98 -9.26
N PHE A 612 11.71 4.78 -9.39
CA PHE A 612 11.44 3.90 -8.25
C PHE A 612 12.65 3.13 -7.73
N ILE A 613 13.67 2.90 -8.55
CA ILE A 613 14.91 2.28 -8.09
C ILE A 613 15.73 3.28 -7.25
N GLN A 614 15.67 4.58 -7.56
CA GLN A 614 16.41 5.61 -6.84
C GLN A 614 15.71 6.09 -5.54
N LEU A 615 14.44 5.71 -5.33
CA LEU A 615 13.65 6.18 -4.20
C LEU A 615 14.13 5.57 -2.87
N SER A 616 14.57 6.43 -1.94
CA SER A 616 14.93 6.08 -0.56
C SER A 616 13.75 6.10 0.42
N TYR A 617 12.61 6.66 0.03
CA TYR A 617 11.47 6.77 0.93
C TYR A 617 10.91 5.39 1.29
N GLY A 618 10.78 5.08 2.58
CA GLY A 618 10.26 3.81 3.11
C GLY A 618 11.26 2.66 3.19
N THR A 619 12.50 2.80 2.67
CA THR A 619 13.49 1.71 2.66
C THR A 619 14.14 1.41 4.02
N SER A 620 13.92 2.25 5.05
CA SER A 620 14.42 2.01 6.41
C SER A 620 13.34 1.64 7.44
N SER A 621 12.06 1.92 7.16
CA SER A 621 10.99 1.82 8.16
C SER A 621 9.79 0.99 7.70
N GLN A 622 9.74 0.57 6.44
CA GLN A 622 8.70 -0.33 5.92
C GLN A 622 9.27 -1.72 5.69
N THR A 623 8.41 -2.70 5.95
CA THR A 623 8.69 -4.12 5.72
C THR A 623 8.90 -4.37 4.24
N TYR A 624 9.95 -5.11 3.91
CA TYR A 624 10.52 -5.15 2.58
C TYR A 624 9.51 -5.59 1.50
N ILE A 625 8.72 -6.63 1.76
CA ILE A 625 7.71 -7.12 0.82
C ILE A 625 6.69 -6.03 0.44
N TYR A 626 6.35 -5.13 1.36
CA TYR A 626 5.42 -4.03 1.12
C TYR A 626 5.99 -2.98 0.17
N ILE A 627 7.30 -2.69 0.25
CA ILE A 627 7.97 -1.74 -0.63
C ILE A 627 7.92 -2.21 -2.09
N MET A 628 7.93 -3.54 -2.32
CA MET A 628 7.93 -4.13 -3.66
C MET A 628 6.68 -3.78 -4.48
N ARG A 629 5.60 -3.31 -3.84
CA ARG A 629 4.39 -2.83 -4.52
C ARG A 629 4.69 -1.82 -5.62
N ARG A 630 5.68 -0.95 -5.42
CA ARG A 630 6.06 0.11 -6.38
C ARG A 630 6.53 -0.46 -7.72
N TYR A 631 7.09 -1.66 -7.70
CA TYR A 631 7.64 -2.33 -8.87
C TYR A 631 6.60 -3.19 -9.60
N LEU A 632 5.46 -3.50 -8.95
CA LEU A 632 4.46 -4.40 -9.48
C LEU A 632 3.77 -3.89 -10.76
N PRO A 633 3.30 -2.63 -10.87
CA PRO A 633 2.50 -2.22 -12.02
C PRO A 633 3.22 -2.32 -13.36
N ASN A 634 4.54 -2.09 -13.37
CA ASN A 634 5.31 -1.96 -14.61
C ASN A 634 6.70 -2.59 -14.55
N ILE A 635 7.46 -2.43 -13.47
CA ILE A 635 8.89 -2.80 -13.46
C ILE A 635 9.08 -4.33 -13.51
N TYR A 636 8.45 -5.11 -12.63
CA TYR A 636 8.52 -6.57 -12.70
C TYR A 636 7.94 -7.14 -14.01
N PRO A 637 6.73 -6.74 -14.46
CA PRO A 637 6.21 -7.16 -15.75
C PRO A 637 7.09 -6.76 -16.94
N GLY A 638 7.60 -5.54 -16.96
CA GLY A 638 8.46 -5.04 -18.03
C GLY A 638 9.81 -5.73 -18.07
N PHE A 639 10.39 -6.03 -16.91
CA PHE A 639 11.62 -6.81 -16.80
C PHE A 639 11.39 -8.28 -17.21
N ALA A 640 10.26 -8.88 -16.85
CA ALA A 640 9.87 -10.20 -17.33
C ALA A 640 9.73 -10.23 -18.87
N LEU A 641 9.15 -9.19 -19.46
CA LEU A 641 9.03 -9.07 -20.92
C LEU A 641 10.39 -8.87 -21.62
N LEU A 642 11.27 -8.04 -21.06
CA LEU A 642 12.61 -7.84 -21.58
C LEU A 642 13.49 -9.10 -21.41
N SER A 643 13.36 -9.82 -20.29
CA SER A 643 14.02 -11.12 -20.07
C SER A 643 13.58 -12.14 -21.11
N ALA A 644 12.27 -12.24 -21.35
CA ALA A 644 11.72 -13.11 -22.38
C ALA A 644 12.22 -12.73 -23.78
N TYR A 645 12.27 -11.43 -24.09
CA TYR A 645 12.81 -10.93 -25.35
C TYR A 645 14.30 -11.28 -25.53
N GLY A 646 15.12 -11.10 -24.49
CA GLY A 646 16.53 -11.47 -24.47
C GLY A 646 16.74 -12.97 -24.66
N ALA A 647 16.01 -13.80 -23.91
CA ALA A 647 16.09 -15.26 -24.02
C ALA A 647 15.69 -15.78 -25.40
N VAL A 648 14.62 -15.23 -26.00
CA VAL A 648 14.20 -15.58 -27.36
C VAL A 648 15.18 -15.08 -28.41
N ALA A 649 15.83 -13.94 -28.20
CA ALA A 649 16.85 -13.43 -29.13
C ALA A 649 18.08 -14.34 -29.24
N LEU A 650 18.36 -15.16 -28.22
CA LEU A 650 19.42 -16.19 -28.28
C LEU A 650 19.09 -17.32 -29.25
N TRP A 651 17.80 -17.58 -29.53
CA TRP A 651 17.36 -18.65 -30.41
C TRP A 651 17.95 -18.53 -31.83
N GLY A 652 18.39 -19.65 -32.40
CA GLY A 652 19.02 -19.70 -33.72
C GLY A 652 18.94 -21.07 -34.38
N THR A 653 19.53 -21.20 -35.57
CA THR A 653 19.57 -22.46 -36.33
C THR A 653 20.49 -23.49 -35.68
N ALA A 654 21.60 -23.06 -35.10
CA ALA A 654 22.54 -23.93 -34.40
C ALA A 654 21.96 -24.51 -33.10
N TRP A 655 22.24 -25.79 -32.83
CA TRP A 655 21.70 -26.52 -31.67
C TRP A 655 22.08 -25.87 -30.33
N TRP A 656 23.32 -25.39 -30.19
CA TRP A 656 23.80 -24.73 -28.96
C TRP A 656 23.03 -23.44 -28.66
N ARG A 657 22.60 -22.69 -29.68
CA ARG A 657 21.76 -21.49 -29.52
C ARG A 657 20.36 -21.82 -29.02
N ARG A 658 19.79 -22.94 -29.50
CA ARG A 658 18.50 -23.45 -29.02
C ARG A 658 18.61 -23.89 -27.57
N LEU A 659 19.67 -24.61 -27.21
CA LEU A 659 19.94 -25.01 -25.83
C LEU A 659 20.18 -23.81 -24.92
N LEU A 660 20.91 -22.78 -25.35
CA LEU A 660 21.08 -21.55 -24.56
C LEU A 660 19.74 -20.86 -24.32
N SER A 661 18.93 -20.67 -25.35
CA SER A 661 17.62 -20.04 -25.22
C SER A 661 16.68 -20.83 -24.30
N ALA A 662 16.53 -22.14 -24.54
CA ALA A 662 15.69 -23.01 -23.73
C ALA A 662 16.22 -23.18 -22.30
N GLY A 663 17.54 -23.30 -22.14
CA GLY A 663 18.24 -23.36 -20.87
C GLY A 663 18.02 -22.10 -20.05
N SER A 664 18.16 -20.92 -20.66
CA SER A 664 17.89 -19.64 -19.99
C SER A 664 16.46 -19.56 -19.46
N VAL A 665 15.46 -19.93 -20.28
CA VAL A 665 14.06 -19.96 -19.84
C VAL A 665 13.85 -20.95 -18.71
N THR A 666 14.43 -22.16 -18.83
CA THR A 666 14.30 -23.22 -17.83
C THR A 666 14.90 -22.79 -16.49
N VAL A 667 16.11 -22.22 -16.49
CA VAL A 667 16.77 -21.71 -15.27
C VAL A 667 15.91 -20.64 -14.58
N LEU A 668 15.36 -19.69 -15.35
CA LEU A 668 14.50 -18.65 -14.80
C LEU A 668 13.20 -19.22 -14.21
N VAL A 669 12.54 -20.12 -14.92
CA VAL A 669 11.29 -20.77 -14.47
C VAL A 669 11.54 -21.60 -13.21
N LEU A 670 12.63 -22.39 -13.17
CA LEU A 670 13.00 -23.19 -12.00
C LEU A 670 13.33 -22.32 -10.79
N PHE A 671 14.08 -21.22 -10.99
CA PHE A 671 14.37 -20.27 -9.91
C PHE A 671 13.10 -19.66 -9.33
N LEU A 672 12.19 -19.19 -10.19
CA LEU A 672 10.94 -18.57 -9.74
C LEU A 672 10.02 -19.59 -9.07
N GLY A 673 9.90 -20.79 -9.65
CA GLY A 673 9.14 -21.91 -9.07
C GLY A 673 9.71 -22.37 -7.71
N ALA A 674 11.02 -22.36 -7.51
CA ALA A 674 11.63 -22.69 -6.23
C ALA A 674 11.39 -21.58 -5.19
N THR A 675 11.50 -20.32 -5.58
CA THR A 675 11.48 -19.19 -4.64
C THR A 675 10.09 -18.65 -4.32
N ILE A 676 9.05 -19.06 -5.04
CA ILE A 676 7.66 -18.70 -4.74
C ILE A 676 7.05 -19.54 -3.61
N ARG A 677 7.62 -20.70 -3.28
CA ARG A 677 7.05 -21.66 -2.30
C ARG A 677 6.60 -21.03 -0.98
N PRO A 678 7.37 -20.13 -0.32
CA PRO A 678 6.92 -19.50 0.93
C PRO A 678 5.69 -18.61 0.76
N VAL A 679 5.52 -17.99 -0.41
CA VAL A 679 4.42 -17.05 -0.71
C VAL A 679 3.09 -17.80 -0.88
N ILE A 680 3.12 -19.05 -1.35
CA ILE A 680 1.90 -19.82 -1.67
C ILE A 680 1.50 -20.80 -0.57
N ALA A 681 2.36 -21.03 0.43
CA ALA A 681 2.16 -22.04 1.45
C ALA A 681 0.95 -21.76 2.36
N VAL A 682 0.77 -20.52 2.82
CA VAL A 682 -0.34 -20.12 3.70
C VAL A 682 -0.92 -18.79 3.22
N PRO A 683 -2.26 -18.66 3.11
CA PRO A 683 -2.90 -17.36 2.92
C PRO A 683 -2.59 -16.44 4.08
N GLU A 684 -2.02 -15.28 3.78
CA GLU A 684 -1.69 -14.28 4.78
C GLU A 684 -2.95 -13.81 5.51
N LEU A 685 -2.83 -13.67 6.83
CA LEU A 685 -3.91 -13.26 7.73
C LEU A 685 -5.10 -14.22 7.82
N GLN A 686 -4.94 -15.50 7.45
CA GLN A 686 -6.01 -16.50 7.56
C GLN A 686 -6.59 -16.58 8.98
N GLY A 687 -7.91 -16.48 9.11
CA GLY A 687 -8.62 -16.45 10.40
C GLY A 687 -9.08 -15.05 10.82
N SER A 688 -8.66 -14.00 10.11
CA SER A 688 -9.07 -12.62 10.42
C SER A 688 -10.57 -12.41 10.36
N PHE A 689 -11.26 -13.00 9.38
CA PHE A 689 -12.73 -12.90 9.31
C PHE A 689 -13.41 -13.56 10.52
N ALA A 690 -12.97 -14.76 10.89
CA ALA A 690 -13.52 -15.46 12.05
C ALA A 690 -13.28 -14.67 13.36
N LEU A 691 -12.12 -14.03 13.48
CA LEU A 691 -11.84 -13.14 14.61
C LEU A 691 -12.80 -11.95 14.64
N VAL A 692 -12.92 -11.22 13.52
CA VAL A 692 -13.78 -10.04 13.43
C VAL A 692 -15.24 -10.41 13.67
N GLU A 693 -15.73 -11.51 13.11
CA GLU A 693 -17.09 -12.01 13.30
C GLU A 693 -17.35 -12.38 14.77
N ARG A 694 -16.39 -13.05 15.42
CA ARG A 694 -16.46 -13.38 16.85
C ARG A 694 -16.54 -12.12 17.70
N ILE A 695 -15.74 -11.09 17.40
CA ILE A 695 -15.77 -9.81 18.12
C ILE A 695 -17.09 -9.09 17.84
N ALA A 696 -17.55 -9.09 16.59
CA ALA A 696 -18.80 -8.44 16.22
C ALA A 696 -20.00 -9.06 16.95
N ALA A 697 -20.02 -10.37 17.17
CA ALA A 697 -21.08 -11.06 17.90
C ALA A 697 -21.17 -10.67 19.39
N LEU A 698 -20.14 -10.01 19.94
CA LEU A 698 -20.12 -9.59 21.34
C LEU A 698 -20.93 -8.31 21.61
N SER A 699 -21.28 -7.53 20.59
CA SER A 699 -22.01 -6.26 20.73
C SER A 699 -23.02 -6.08 19.61
N THR A 700 -24.10 -5.34 19.90
CA THR A 700 -25.10 -5.01 18.88
C THR A 700 -24.64 -3.82 18.02
N PRO A 701 -25.21 -3.61 16.82
CA PRO A 701 -24.92 -2.42 16.00
C PRO A 701 -25.30 -1.08 16.66
N ALA A 702 -26.16 -1.09 17.69
CA ALA A 702 -26.52 0.12 18.44
C ALA A 702 -25.46 0.51 19.48
N ASP A 703 -24.76 -0.49 20.03
CA ASP A 703 -23.72 -0.32 21.04
C ASP A 703 -22.50 0.43 20.48
N ILE A 704 -21.73 1.02 21.39
CA ILE A 704 -20.50 1.74 21.07
C ILE A 704 -19.32 0.97 21.60
N THR A 705 -18.37 0.67 20.72
CA THR A 705 -17.10 0.03 21.08
C THR A 705 -15.96 1.00 20.92
N LEU A 706 -15.27 1.30 22.02
CA LEU A 706 -14.05 2.08 22.04
C LEU A 706 -12.86 1.14 21.92
N VAL A 707 -11.97 1.36 20.96
CA VAL A 707 -10.74 0.57 20.80
C VAL A 707 -9.56 1.42 21.23
N ARG A 708 -8.71 0.87 22.08
CA ARG A 708 -7.44 1.47 22.47
C ARG A 708 -6.37 0.40 22.46
N GLY A 709 -5.27 0.69 21.79
CA GLY A 709 -4.07 -0.15 21.76
C GLY A 709 -2.84 0.71 21.45
N GLY A 710 -1.65 0.16 21.67
CA GLY A 710 -0.38 0.81 21.32
C GLY A 710 0.74 0.51 22.31
N SER A 711 1.85 -0.02 21.80
CA SER A 711 3.14 -0.07 22.52
C SER A 711 3.73 1.36 22.67
N PRO A 712 4.53 1.66 23.72
CA PRO A 712 4.94 3.02 24.08
C PRO A 712 5.91 3.71 23.11
N ARG A 713 6.64 2.94 22.28
CA ARG A 713 7.70 3.50 21.41
C ARG A 713 7.72 2.99 19.97
N TYR A 714 6.93 1.97 19.66
CA TYR A 714 6.77 1.49 18.30
C TYR A 714 5.30 1.44 17.98
N VAL A 715 4.82 2.41 17.19
CA VAL A 715 3.59 2.23 16.43
C VAL A 715 3.87 1.18 15.35
N ALA A 716 4.09 -0.07 15.76
CA ALA A 716 3.82 -1.19 14.87
C ALA A 716 2.34 -1.04 14.56
N ALA A 717 2.00 -0.82 13.28
CA ALA A 717 0.65 -0.47 12.79
C ALA A 717 -0.47 -1.51 13.08
N ARG A 718 -0.24 -2.41 14.02
CA ARG A 718 -0.91 -3.68 14.28
C ARG A 718 -1.50 -3.81 15.68
N ASP A 719 -1.13 -2.91 16.59
CA ASP A 719 -1.82 -2.68 17.85
C ASP A 719 -2.44 -1.27 17.87
N ALA A 720 -2.69 -0.68 16.70
CA ALA A 720 -3.37 0.60 16.61
C ALA A 720 -4.88 0.39 16.76
N ALA A 721 -5.57 1.34 17.39
CA ALA A 721 -7.03 1.29 17.55
C ALA A 721 -7.78 1.07 16.22
N ASP A 722 -7.22 1.59 15.12
CA ASP A 722 -7.79 1.50 13.79
C ASP A 722 -7.74 0.08 13.18
N THR A 723 -6.87 -0.81 13.70
CA THR A 723 -6.64 -2.17 13.17
C THR A 723 -7.93 -3.01 13.23
N LEU A 724 -8.62 -3.04 14.38
CA LEU A 724 -9.89 -3.76 14.55
C LEU A 724 -11.12 -2.90 14.28
N ALA A 725 -11.05 -1.58 14.52
CA ALA A 725 -12.20 -0.70 14.36
C ALA A 725 -12.73 -0.66 12.92
N LEU A 726 -11.81 -0.64 11.94
CA LEU A 726 -12.19 -0.55 10.53
C LEU A 726 -13.05 -1.73 10.05
N PRO A 727 -12.63 -3.00 10.19
CA PRO A 727 -13.45 -4.12 9.71
C PRO A 727 -14.76 -4.29 10.48
N LEU A 728 -14.80 -4.03 11.79
CA LEU A 728 -16.06 -4.06 12.56
C LEU A 728 -17.05 -3.02 12.02
N MET A 729 -16.57 -1.82 11.71
CA MET A 729 -17.39 -0.76 11.13
C MET A 729 -17.78 -1.09 9.68
N ALA A 730 -16.85 -1.49 8.81
CA ALA A 730 -17.08 -1.62 7.37
C ALA A 730 -17.80 -2.92 6.97
N ILE A 731 -17.64 -3.99 7.73
CA ILE A 731 -18.31 -5.28 7.49
C ILE A 731 -19.63 -5.33 8.27
N HIS A 732 -19.59 -5.09 9.59
CA HIS A 732 -20.74 -5.33 10.48
C HIS A 732 -21.57 -4.08 10.83
N GLY A 733 -21.08 -2.89 10.52
CA GLY A 733 -21.83 -1.64 10.70
C GLY A 733 -21.86 -1.17 12.14
N GLN A 734 -20.92 -1.66 12.95
CA GLN A 734 -20.83 -1.32 14.36
C GLN A 734 -20.28 0.09 14.59
N ASN A 735 -20.77 0.74 15.65
CA ASN A 735 -20.25 2.04 16.08
C ASN A 735 -18.94 1.86 16.84
N VAL A 736 -17.83 1.79 16.09
CA VAL A 736 -16.50 1.57 16.68
C VAL A 736 -15.62 2.81 16.53
N PHE A 737 -15.01 3.27 17.62
CA PHE A 737 -14.15 4.45 17.65
C PHE A 737 -12.80 4.13 18.27
N GLY A 738 -11.73 4.67 17.70
CA GLY A 738 -10.41 4.60 18.33
C GLY A 738 -10.26 5.70 19.37
N LEU A 739 -9.86 5.35 20.60
CA LEU A 739 -9.53 6.34 21.62
C LEU A 739 -8.06 6.78 21.46
N ARG A 740 -7.87 7.92 20.79
CA ARG A 740 -6.57 8.32 20.22
C ARG A 740 -5.66 9.11 21.16
N SER A 741 -6.21 9.77 22.17
CA SER A 741 -5.38 10.54 23.12
C SER A 741 -4.44 9.59 23.86
N GLU A 742 -3.16 9.93 23.95
CA GLU A 742 -2.22 9.18 24.79
C GLU A 742 -2.64 9.20 26.26
N ARG A 743 -3.35 10.25 26.69
CA ARG A 743 -3.75 10.50 28.08
C ARG A 743 -5.24 10.85 28.16
N PRO A 744 -6.15 9.88 27.92
CA PRO A 744 -7.59 10.16 27.85
C PRO A 744 -8.16 10.60 29.22
N GLU A 745 -7.52 10.22 30.31
CA GLU A 745 -7.91 10.54 31.69
C GLU A 745 -7.90 12.06 31.97
N LYS A 746 -7.06 12.82 31.25
CA LYS A 746 -7.04 14.29 31.32
C LYS A 746 -8.40 14.91 31.01
N TYR A 747 -9.18 14.26 30.15
CA TYR A 747 -10.50 14.69 29.71
C TYR A 747 -11.61 13.77 30.24
N GLY A 748 -11.30 13.01 31.31
CA GLY A 748 -12.17 11.96 31.82
C GLY A 748 -13.57 12.45 32.16
N ARG A 749 -13.72 13.64 32.77
CA ARG A 749 -15.04 14.18 33.12
C ARG A 749 -15.96 14.37 31.91
N ASP A 750 -15.45 14.98 30.85
CA ASP A 750 -16.22 15.24 29.62
C ASP A 750 -16.52 13.94 28.87
N LEU A 751 -15.55 13.00 28.82
CA LEU A 751 -15.75 11.68 28.23
C LEU A 751 -16.80 10.87 28.99
N VAL A 752 -16.82 10.94 30.33
CA VAL A 752 -17.86 10.29 31.15
C VAL A 752 -19.24 10.86 30.85
N THR A 753 -19.36 12.18 30.70
CA THR A 753 -20.61 12.83 30.29
C THR A 753 -21.07 12.32 28.92
N LEU A 754 -20.16 12.21 27.95
CA LEU A 754 -20.45 11.65 26.63
C LEU A 754 -20.93 10.20 26.73
N PHE A 755 -20.25 9.36 27.51
CA PHE A 755 -20.62 7.95 27.67
C PHE A 755 -21.97 7.79 28.35
N ARG A 756 -22.28 8.60 29.37
CA ARG A 756 -23.60 8.62 30.02
C ARG A 756 -24.70 9.04 29.08
N ARG A 757 -24.44 10.02 28.20
CA ARG A 757 -25.38 10.43 27.15
C ARG A 757 -25.70 9.26 26.22
N TRP A 758 -24.69 8.58 25.68
CA TRP A 758 -24.93 7.39 24.85
C TRP A 758 -25.70 6.29 25.57
N LYS A 759 -25.43 6.08 26.87
CA LYS A 759 -26.20 5.13 27.69
C LYS A 759 -27.65 5.57 27.87
N SER A 760 -27.91 6.87 28.05
CA SER A 760 -29.26 7.42 28.13
C SER A 760 -30.04 7.30 26.80
N GLU A 761 -29.32 7.21 25.67
CA GLU A 761 -29.88 6.88 24.36
C GLU A 761 -30.14 5.37 24.16
N GLY A 762 -29.91 4.55 25.21
CA GLY A 762 -30.11 3.10 25.17
C GLY A 762 -28.95 2.30 24.57
N ARG A 763 -27.75 2.88 24.47
CA ARG A 763 -26.55 2.21 23.93
C ARG A 763 -25.67 1.66 25.05
N ALA A 764 -25.21 0.41 24.96
CA ALA A 764 -24.11 -0.02 25.83
C ALA A 764 -22.78 0.54 25.32
N VAL A 765 -21.85 0.79 26.25
CA VAL A 765 -20.49 1.27 25.92
C VAL A 765 -19.48 0.24 26.36
N TYR A 766 -18.72 -0.29 25.40
CA TYR A 766 -17.65 -1.25 25.62
C TYR A 766 -16.30 -0.63 25.29
N ALA A 767 -15.24 -1.15 25.92
CA ALA A 767 -13.86 -0.83 25.57
C ALA A 767 -13.06 -2.11 25.27
N LEU A 768 -12.41 -2.14 24.11
CA LEU A 768 -11.40 -3.12 23.72
C LEU A 768 -10.03 -2.49 23.97
N VAL A 769 -9.30 -3.04 24.94
CA VAL A 769 -8.11 -2.40 25.49
C VAL A 769 -6.90 -3.33 25.35
N GLY A 770 -5.94 -2.94 24.53
CA GLY A 770 -4.64 -3.58 24.34
C GLY A 770 -3.63 -3.11 25.40
N ALA A 771 -2.35 -3.47 25.22
CA ALA A 771 -1.29 -3.04 26.15
C ALA A 771 -1.21 -1.51 26.27
N ASN A 772 -0.78 -1.01 27.43
CA ASN A 772 -0.80 0.43 27.78
C ASN A 772 -2.20 1.04 27.70
N GLY A 773 -3.19 0.24 28.07
CA GLY A 773 -4.59 0.63 28.07
C GLY A 773 -4.84 1.86 28.92
N ALA A 774 -4.30 1.93 30.14
CA ALA A 774 -4.33 3.11 31.01
C ALA A 774 -5.71 3.82 31.03
N LEU A 775 -6.79 3.06 31.21
CA LEU A 775 -8.15 3.60 31.21
C LEU A 775 -8.70 3.63 32.62
N TRP A 776 -8.75 4.83 33.19
CA TRP A 776 -9.48 5.12 34.41
C TRP A 776 -10.26 6.43 34.28
N PHE A 777 -11.57 6.34 34.42
CA PHE A 777 -12.47 7.48 34.33
C PHE A 777 -13.26 7.61 35.65
N PRO A 778 -13.03 8.67 36.44
CA PRO A 778 -13.75 8.87 37.69
C PRO A 778 -15.28 8.84 37.48
N GLY A 779 -15.98 8.01 38.25
CA GLY A 779 -17.43 7.82 38.13
C GLY A 779 -17.88 6.78 37.11
N MET A 780 -16.94 6.07 36.47
CA MET A 780 -17.19 4.90 35.64
C MET A 780 -16.39 3.70 36.16
N HIS A 781 -17.01 2.53 36.11
CA HIS A 781 -16.41 1.26 36.47
C HIS A 781 -16.22 0.40 35.21
N PHE A 782 -15.01 -0.13 35.05
CA PHE A 782 -14.64 -1.01 33.95
C PHE A 782 -14.84 -2.46 34.37
N VAL A 783 -16.02 -3.02 34.03
CA VAL A 783 -16.32 -4.42 34.33
C VAL A 783 -15.60 -5.31 33.32
N LYS A 784 -14.61 -6.07 33.80
CA LYS A 784 -13.85 -7.02 32.96
C LYS A 784 -14.80 -8.07 32.37
N LYS A 785 -14.72 -8.28 31.05
CA LYS A 785 -15.47 -9.30 30.30
C LYS A 785 -14.49 -10.30 29.68
N GLU A 786 -14.73 -10.70 28.44
CA GLU A 786 -13.92 -11.70 27.75
C GLU A 786 -12.56 -11.12 27.33
N TYR A 787 -11.52 -11.95 27.44
CA TYR A 787 -10.21 -11.66 26.87
C TYR A 787 -10.16 -12.18 25.43
N ILE A 788 -9.84 -11.30 24.48
CA ILE A 788 -9.78 -11.62 23.07
C ILE A 788 -8.31 -11.84 22.69
N GLN A 789 -7.98 -13.06 22.31
CA GLN A 789 -6.68 -13.41 21.75
C GLN A 789 -6.85 -14.12 20.40
N ALA A 790 -5.95 -13.82 19.47
CA ALA A 790 -5.80 -14.55 18.22
C ALA A 790 -4.35 -14.52 17.76
N ARG A 791 -3.87 -15.67 17.29
CA ARG A 791 -2.58 -15.81 16.62
C ARG A 791 -2.84 -16.06 15.15
N ILE A 792 -2.56 -15.07 14.32
CA ILE A 792 -2.91 -15.07 12.90
C ILE A 792 -1.64 -15.25 12.07
N PRO A 793 -1.58 -16.21 11.13
CA PRO A 793 -0.39 -16.42 10.31
C PRO A 793 -0.12 -15.20 9.42
N GLU A 794 1.14 -14.81 9.31
CA GLU A 794 1.55 -13.68 8.51
C GLU A 794 2.93 -13.91 7.90
N PHE A 795 3.25 -13.24 6.79
CA PHE A 795 4.61 -13.30 6.25
C PHE A 795 5.59 -12.53 7.15
N SER A 796 6.79 -13.08 7.33
CA SER A 796 7.85 -12.42 8.11
C SER A 796 8.09 -10.97 7.66
N GLN A 797 8.11 -10.05 8.62
CA GLN A 797 8.15 -8.60 8.38
C GLN A 797 9.59 -8.06 8.38
N LEU A 798 10.42 -8.61 7.51
CA LEU A 798 11.86 -8.31 7.45
C LEU A 798 12.11 -6.99 6.70
N LEU A 799 13.17 -6.25 7.09
CA LEU A 799 13.51 -4.95 6.50
C LEU A 799 14.59 -5.03 5.42
N ASN A 800 15.54 -5.97 5.56
CA ASN A 800 16.79 -6.00 4.78
C ASN A 800 17.03 -7.30 4.01
N GLN A 801 16.08 -8.25 4.05
CA GLN A 801 16.18 -9.55 3.38
C GLN A 801 14.84 -9.99 2.79
N LYS A 802 14.90 -10.94 1.85
CA LYS A 802 13.71 -11.56 1.26
C LYS A 802 13.03 -12.38 2.37
N PRO A 803 11.75 -12.16 2.66
CA PRO A 803 11.09 -12.96 3.67
C PRO A 803 10.88 -14.37 3.15
N ALA A 804 11.16 -15.34 4.02
CA ALA A 804 11.19 -16.76 3.69
C ALA A 804 10.36 -17.61 4.67
N LEU A 805 9.97 -17.02 5.81
CA LEU A 805 9.24 -17.68 6.88
C LEU A 805 7.84 -17.08 7.04
N ILE A 806 6.93 -17.93 7.48
CA ILE A 806 5.61 -17.55 8.00
C ILE A 806 5.79 -17.32 9.50
N ASP A 807 5.49 -16.11 9.92
CA ASP A 807 5.44 -15.66 11.31
C ASP A 807 3.97 -15.56 11.76
N SER A 808 3.72 -15.00 12.94
CA SER A 808 2.37 -14.79 13.46
C SER A 808 2.14 -13.39 13.99
N LEU A 809 1.05 -12.77 13.55
CA LEU A 809 0.46 -11.59 14.15
C LEU A 809 -0.35 -11.98 15.39
N ASN A 810 0.06 -11.51 16.56
CA ASN A 810 -0.70 -11.64 17.80
C ASN A 810 -1.64 -10.45 17.96
N ILE A 811 -2.93 -10.73 18.08
CA ILE A 811 -3.97 -9.75 18.41
C ILE A 811 -4.47 -10.08 19.81
N SER A 812 -4.34 -9.11 20.73
CA SER A 812 -4.71 -9.27 22.14
C SER A 812 -5.41 -8.03 22.66
N TYR A 813 -6.67 -8.16 23.06
CA TYR A 813 -7.45 -7.09 23.68
C TYR A 813 -8.26 -7.64 24.85
N GLN A 814 -8.24 -6.94 25.97
CA GLN A 814 -9.20 -7.19 27.04
C GLN A 814 -10.46 -6.36 26.78
N ARG A 815 -11.63 -7.00 26.82
CA ARG A 815 -12.91 -6.31 26.74
C ARG A 815 -13.38 -5.87 28.12
N TYR A 816 -13.88 -4.65 28.21
CA TYR A 816 -14.51 -4.07 29.39
C TYR A 816 -15.89 -3.50 29.02
N GLU A 817 -16.86 -3.62 29.93
CA GLU A 817 -18.11 -2.88 29.88
C GLU A 817 -18.01 -1.66 30.79
N LEU A 818 -18.41 -0.49 30.28
CA LEU A 818 -18.36 0.78 31.00
C LEU A 818 -19.70 1.02 31.72
N VAL A 819 -19.73 0.74 33.03
CA VAL A 819 -20.91 0.94 33.88
C VAL A 819 -20.76 2.18 34.76
N ASP A 820 -21.89 2.79 35.14
CA ASP A 820 -21.84 3.95 36.04
C ASP A 820 -21.50 3.47 37.46
N GLY A 821 -20.62 4.20 38.14
CA GLY A 821 -20.27 3.93 39.53
C GLY A 821 -18.82 4.19 39.87
N THR A 822 -18.54 4.34 41.15
CA THR A 822 -17.20 4.52 41.73
C THR A 822 -16.76 3.24 42.44
N ALA A 823 -16.76 2.11 41.72
CA ALA A 823 -16.20 0.88 42.30
C ALA A 823 -14.69 1.05 42.50
N ARG A 824 -14.18 0.54 43.62
CA ARG A 824 -12.74 0.51 43.92
C ARG A 824 -12.03 -0.32 42.84
N LEU A 825 -10.82 0.08 42.44
CA LEU A 825 -10.01 -0.70 41.51
C LEU A 825 -9.81 -2.13 42.04
N PRO A 826 -9.67 -3.13 41.15
CA PRO A 826 -9.47 -4.51 41.58
C PRO A 826 -8.20 -4.65 42.42
N ALA A 827 -8.33 -5.28 43.58
CA ALA A 827 -7.19 -5.55 44.48
C ALA A 827 -6.21 -6.58 43.91
N SER A 828 -6.62 -7.36 42.91
CA SER A 828 -5.76 -8.31 42.20
C SER A 828 -5.91 -8.12 40.70
N ILE A 829 -4.80 -7.98 40.01
CA ILE A 829 -4.71 -7.86 38.56
C ILE A 829 -3.70 -8.85 37.99
N ASN A 830 -3.90 -9.27 36.75
CA ASN A 830 -2.96 -10.10 35.99
C ASN A 830 -2.55 -9.40 34.69
N ALA A 831 -1.72 -10.06 33.88
CA ALA A 831 -1.25 -9.52 32.60
C ALA A 831 -2.39 -9.12 31.63
N THR A 832 -3.61 -9.68 31.74
CA THR A 832 -4.75 -9.31 30.88
C THR A 832 -5.54 -8.12 31.39
N ASP A 833 -5.26 -7.60 32.60
CA ASP A 833 -5.88 -6.38 33.12
C ASP A 833 -5.26 -5.12 32.50
N THR A 834 -5.40 -4.99 31.19
CA THR A 834 -4.76 -3.95 30.39
C THR A 834 -5.23 -2.53 30.72
N SER A 835 -6.42 -2.35 31.29
CA SER A 835 -6.86 -1.04 31.80
C SER A 835 -6.01 -0.53 32.97
N ALA A 836 -5.39 -1.44 33.74
CA ALA A 836 -4.51 -1.12 34.86
C ALA A 836 -3.05 -0.87 34.43
N GLN A 837 -2.67 -1.24 33.20
CA GLN A 837 -1.35 -0.99 32.63
C GLN A 837 -1.27 0.47 32.14
N VAL A 838 -0.62 1.33 32.92
CA VAL A 838 -0.54 2.77 32.67
C VAL A 838 0.41 3.08 31.51
N ARG A 839 1.60 2.47 31.51
CA ARG A 839 2.59 2.58 30.42
C ARG A 839 3.69 1.53 30.55
N GLY A 840 4.45 1.31 29.49
CA GLY A 840 5.63 0.45 29.50
C GLY A 840 5.33 -1.04 29.37
N PHE A 841 4.19 -1.43 28.78
CA PHE A 841 3.80 -2.82 28.55
C PHE A 841 3.77 -3.17 27.06
N TYR A 842 4.23 -4.36 26.72
CA TYR A 842 4.03 -4.97 25.41
C TYR A 842 2.74 -5.82 25.40
N PRO A 843 2.20 -6.15 24.21
CA PRO A 843 1.07 -7.06 24.09
C PRO A 843 1.27 -8.36 24.88
N VAL A 844 0.19 -8.85 25.45
CA VAL A 844 0.19 -10.06 26.29
C VAL A 844 0.53 -11.28 25.44
N GLU A 845 1.43 -12.10 25.96
CA GLU A 845 1.89 -13.33 25.34
C GLU A 845 1.51 -14.55 26.20
N THR A 846 1.29 -15.67 25.52
CA THR A 846 1.02 -16.95 26.18
C THR A 846 2.01 -17.99 25.66
N ILE A 847 2.81 -18.57 26.55
CA ILE A 847 3.76 -19.65 26.23
C ILE A 847 3.44 -20.84 27.16
N GLY A 848 3.03 -21.97 26.58
CA GLY A 848 2.47 -23.07 27.36
C GLY A 848 1.23 -22.59 28.13
N ASP A 849 1.20 -22.86 29.43
CA ASP A 849 0.12 -22.42 30.34
C ASP A 849 0.38 -21.05 31.00
N ARG A 850 1.46 -20.36 30.62
CA ARG A 850 1.87 -19.08 31.23
C ARG A 850 1.43 -17.90 30.38
N THR A 851 0.68 -16.97 30.98
CA THR A 851 0.28 -15.70 30.38
C THR A 851 0.98 -14.54 31.09
N PHE A 852 1.70 -13.73 30.32
CA PHE A 852 2.48 -12.62 30.85
C PHE A 852 2.54 -11.46 29.85
N ALA A 853 2.97 -10.29 30.31
CA ALA A 853 3.29 -9.16 29.45
C ALA A 853 4.74 -8.77 29.66
N TRP A 854 5.53 -8.67 28.59
CA TRP A 854 6.85 -8.07 28.69
C TRP A 854 6.73 -6.58 29.03
N VAL A 855 7.59 -6.09 29.91
CA VAL A 855 7.69 -4.66 30.22
C VAL A 855 8.84 -4.00 29.47
N GLU A 856 8.72 -2.71 29.22
CA GLU A 856 9.82 -1.83 28.84
C GLU A 856 10.76 -1.59 30.04
N PRO A 857 11.93 -0.93 29.85
CA PRO A 857 12.83 -0.60 30.95
C PRO A 857 12.20 0.17 32.11
N THR A 858 11.14 0.93 31.82
CA THR A 858 10.29 1.58 32.83
C THR A 858 8.84 1.29 32.49
N SER A 859 8.09 0.77 33.46
CA SER A 859 6.66 0.47 33.32
C SER A 859 5.87 0.84 34.56
N GLU A 860 4.59 1.13 34.40
CA GLU A 860 3.72 1.57 35.49
C GLU A 860 2.37 0.88 35.46
N ILE A 861 1.93 0.40 36.63
CA ILE A 861 0.59 -0.16 36.84
C ILE A 861 -0.14 0.62 37.91
N ARG A 862 -1.47 0.54 37.85
CA ARG A 862 -2.38 1.17 38.81
C ARG A 862 -3.13 0.12 39.63
N LEU A 863 -3.12 0.29 40.94
CA LEU A 863 -3.80 -0.55 41.93
C LEU A 863 -4.66 0.32 42.86
N PRO A 864 -5.62 -0.25 43.61
CA PRO A 864 -6.27 0.49 44.69
C PRO A 864 -5.26 0.84 45.78
N LEU A 865 -5.34 2.03 46.36
CA LEU A 865 -4.51 2.41 47.51
C LEU A 865 -4.92 1.56 48.72
N PRO A 866 -4.03 0.75 49.31
CA PRO A 866 -4.40 -0.08 50.45
C PRO A 866 -4.39 0.67 51.78
N ARG A 867 -4.95 0.02 52.82
CA ARG A 867 -4.82 0.48 54.21
C ARG A 867 -3.34 0.47 54.65
N ALA A 868 -2.98 1.35 55.58
CA ALA A 868 -1.63 1.44 56.11
C ALA A 868 -1.15 0.08 56.67
N GLY A 869 0.05 -0.37 56.26
CA GLY A 869 0.63 -1.65 56.68
C GLY A 869 0.35 -2.85 55.76
N ALA A 870 -0.55 -2.69 54.78
CA ALA A 870 -0.80 -3.69 53.75
C ALA A 870 0.41 -3.92 52.83
N ARG A 871 0.42 -5.08 52.15
CA ARG A 871 1.48 -5.47 51.22
C ARG A 871 0.98 -5.51 49.78
N VAL A 872 1.82 -5.06 48.85
CA VAL A 872 1.67 -5.33 47.42
C VAL A 872 2.59 -6.49 47.05
N ILE A 873 2.03 -7.51 46.40
CA ILE A 873 2.75 -8.67 45.90
C ILE A 873 2.81 -8.54 44.38
N LEU A 874 4.02 -8.36 43.84
CA LEU A 874 4.26 -8.40 42.39
C LEU A 874 4.85 -9.74 42.01
N ARG A 875 4.32 -10.40 40.98
CA ARG A 875 4.92 -11.60 40.40
C ARG A 875 5.59 -11.24 39.08
N LEU A 876 6.91 -11.38 39.06
CA LEU A 876 7.77 -11.06 37.93
C LEU A 876 8.61 -12.29 37.54
N ASN A 877 9.12 -12.29 36.31
CA ASN A 877 10.02 -13.32 35.80
C ASN A 877 10.99 -12.69 34.79
N SER A 878 12.28 -13.02 34.83
CA SER A 878 13.27 -12.43 33.91
C SER A 878 13.10 -12.86 32.45
N GLY A 879 12.42 -13.99 32.22
CA GLY A 879 12.48 -14.77 31.00
C GLY A 879 13.85 -15.40 30.78
N LEU A 880 13.94 -16.30 29.79
CA LEU A 880 15.21 -16.90 29.36
C LEU A 880 16.06 -15.85 28.64
N ARG A 881 17.23 -15.54 29.19
CA ARG A 881 18.21 -14.62 28.59
C ARG A 881 19.40 -15.41 28.03
N PRO A 882 19.88 -15.12 26.80
CA PRO A 882 20.95 -15.91 26.17
C PRO A 882 22.27 -15.96 26.95
N ASP A 883 22.57 -14.89 27.70
CA ASP A 883 23.77 -14.76 28.53
C ASP A 883 23.59 -15.30 29.96
N GLY A 884 22.39 -15.81 30.30
CA GLY A 884 22.04 -16.24 31.65
C GLY A 884 22.00 -15.11 32.68
N SER A 885 21.97 -13.84 32.24
CA SER A 885 21.96 -12.69 33.14
C SER A 885 20.70 -12.65 34.01
N VAL A 886 20.86 -12.25 35.27
CA VAL A 886 19.76 -12.02 36.22
C VAL A 886 19.57 -10.51 36.35
N PRO A 887 18.47 -9.92 35.85
CA PRO A 887 18.23 -8.50 36.00
C PRO A 887 17.92 -8.13 37.45
N GLU A 888 18.51 -7.04 37.93
CA GLU A 888 18.03 -6.35 39.12
C GLU A 888 16.82 -5.49 38.74
N VAL A 889 15.70 -5.70 39.41
CA VAL A 889 14.45 -4.96 39.19
C VAL A 889 14.19 -4.08 40.40
N CYS A 890 14.06 -2.78 40.16
CA CYS A 890 13.74 -1.79 41.17
C CYS A 890 12.28 -1.36 41.06
N VAL A 891 11.58 -1.35 42.20
CA VAL A 891 10.18 -0.93 42.26
C VAL A 891 10.02 0.26 43.19
N VAL A 892 9.29 1.27 42.71
CA VAL A 892 8.86 2.41 43.52
C VAL A 892 7.35 2.54 43.54
N LEU A 893 6.84 3.00 44.67
CA LEU A 893 5.42 3.22 44.94
C LEU A 893 5.13 4.71 45.10
N ALA A 894 3.97 5.16 44.60
CA ALA A 894 3.45 6.51 44.89
C ALA A 894 1.92 6.49 44.94
N GLY A 895 1.34 7.27 45.85
CA GLY A 895 -0.09 7.58 45.80
C GLY A 895 -0.37 8.53 44.64
N GLN A 896 -1.42 8.26 43.86
CA GLN A 896 -1.72 9.08 42.69
C GLN A 896 -2.34 10.42 43.12
N PRO A 897 -1.75 11.58 42.75
CA PRO A 897 -2.20 12.88 43.24
C PRO A 897 -3.42 13.43 42.48
N LEU A 898 -3.61 13.09 41.21
CA LEU A 898 -4.79 13.41 40.39
C LEU A 898 -4.99 12.30 39.34
N PRO A 899 -6.21 12.14 38.77
CA PRO A 899 -6.43 11.26 37.61
C PRO A 899 -5.39 11.47 36.52
N TRP A 900 -4.99 12.73 36.34
CA TRP A 900 -3.84 13.12 35.56
C TRP A 900 -3.17 14.33 36.24
N SER A 901 -1.85 14.32 36.37
CA SER A 901 -1.05 15.45 36.89
C SER A 901 0.21 15.64 36.05
N ASN A 902 0.62 16.89 35.85
CA ASN A 902 1.96 17.22 35.36
C ASN A 902 3.00 17.21 36.48
N THR A 903 2.56 17.20 37.73
CA THR A 903 3.43 17.07 38.90
C THR A 903 3.86 15.63 39.04
N GLU A 904 5.16 15.38 39.18
CA GLU A 904 5.64 14.04 39.45
C GLU A 904 5.04 13.49 40.75
N PRO A 905 4.59 12.23 40.76
CA PRO A 905 4.19 11.57 42.00
C PRO A 905 5.34 11.57 43.00
N ASN A 906 5.03 11.69 44.29
CA ASN A 906 6.03 11.54 45.33
C ASN A 906 6.40 10.06 45.49
N TRP A 907 7.43 9.62 44.77
CA TRP A 907 7.90 8.24 44.75
C TRP A 907 8.63 7.88 46.04
N THR A 908 8.39 6.67 46.52
CA THR A 908 9.16 6.05 47.61
C THR A 908 10.57 5.70 47.17
N ALA A 909 11.44 5.38 48.14
CA ALA A 909 12.76 4.83 47.85
C ALA A 909 12.63 3.50 47.07
N PRO A 910 13.46 3.26 46.04
CA PRO A 910 13.39 2.04 45.25
C PRO A 910 13.75 0.81 46.08
N ILE A 911 12.93 -0.23 45.95
CA ILE A 911 13.22 -1.57 46.47
C ILE A 911 13.73 -2.39 45.29
N CYS A 912 14.97 -2.85 45.35
CA CYS A 912 15.62 -3.55 44.23
C CYS A 912 15.94 -5.00 44.60
N ASN A 913 15.48 -5.93 43.77
CA ASN A 913 15.71 -7.37 43.95
C ASN A 913 16.18 -8.00 42.63
N PRO A 914 17.09 -8.98 42.66
CA PRO A 914 17.32 -9.83 41.50
C PRO A 914 16.05 -10.64 41.19
N ILE A 915 15.68 -10.72 39.91
CA ILE A 915 14.53 -11.53 39.45
C ILE A 915 15.02 -12.63 38.52
N HIS A 916 14.68 -13.88 38.83
CA HIS A 916 15.10 -15.06 38.08
C HIS A 916 14.07 -15.51 37.03
N ASP A 917 14.39 -16.58 36.31
CA ASP A 917 13.62 -17.14 35.18
C ASP A 917 12.39 -17.96 35.59
N HIS A 918 11.97 -17.86 36.85
CA HIS A 918 10.75 -18.45 37.41
C HIS A 918 9.87 -17.37 38.07
N ASP A 919 8.60 -17.69 38.32
CA ASP A 919 7.64 -16.71 38.85
C ASP A 919 7.94 -16.39 40.32
N GLU A 920 8.62 -15.28 40.56
CA GLU A 920 9.06 -14.87 41.91
C GLU A 920 8.15 -13.76 42.47
N PRO A 921 7.64 -13.92 43.72
CA PRO A 921 6.88 -12.87 44.38
C PRO A 921 7.79 -11.84 45.04
N MET A 922 7.72 -10.59 44.58
CA MET A 922 8.32 -9.43 45.23
C MET A 922 7.30 -8.80 46.18
N LEU A 923 7.66 -8.69 47.46
CA LEU A 923 6.82 -8.14 48.52
C LEU A 923 7.18 -6.68 48.79
N LEU A 924 6.19 -5.79 48.67
CA LEU A 924 6.36 -4.35 48.85
C LEU A 924 5.45 -3.87 49.97
N THR A 925 6.01 -3.18 50.96
CA THR A 925 5.24 -2.61 52.07
C THR A 925 4.84 -1.18 51.72
N VAL A 926 3.56 -0.85 51.85
CA VAL A 926 3.07 0.51 51.60
C VAL A 926 3.31 1.38 52.84
N PRO A 927 4.05 2.52 52.74
CA PRO A 927 4.36 3.37 53.89
C PRO A 927 3.11 3.94 54.58
N ALA A 928 3.16 3.98 55.92
CA ALA A 928 2.15 4.67 56.72
C ALA A 928 2.25 6.19 56.46
N GLY A 929 1.28 6.75 55.74
CA GLY A 929 1.27 8.17 55.35
C GLY A 929 1.23 8.42 53.84
N MET A 930 1.22 7.38 53.00
CA MET A 930 1.01 7.54 51.56
C MET A 930 -0.42 8.07 51.29
N THR A 931 -0.52 9.24 50.66
CA THR A 931 -1.79 9.86 50.30
C THR A 931 -2.05 9.77 48.80
N SER A 932 -3.31 9.57 48.43
CA SER A 932 -3.79 9.65 47.05
C SER A 932 -5.08 10.45 47.03
N ALA A 933 -5.23 11.36 46.07
CA ALA A 933 -6.50 12.08 45.89
C ALA A 933 -7.57 11.20 45.22
N THR A 934 -7.17 10.06 44.67
CA THR A 934 -7.99 9.19 43.84
C THR A 934 -8.18 7.80 44.44
N ASP A 935 -7.68 7.57 45.66
CA ASP A 935 -7.61 6.24 46.30
C ASP A 935 -6.89 5.20 45.42
N THR A 936 -5.86 5.64 44.68
CA THR A 936 -5.09 4.78 43.78
C THR A 936 -3.59 4.82 44.08
N LEU A 937 -2.97 3.65 43.95
CA LEU A 937 -1.54 3.40 44.07
C LEU A 937 -0.94 3.23 42.68
N LEU A 938 0.13 3.96 42.39
CA LEU A 938 1.00 3.74 41.25
C LEU A 938 2.18 2.88 41.69
N VAL A 939 2.46 1.86 40.89
CA VAL A 939 3.61 0.98 41.06
C VAL A 939 4.45 1.09 39.79
N ARG A 940 5.67 1.61 39.91
CA ARG A 940 6.62 1.71 38.79
C ARG A 940 7.67 0.63 38.92
N ILE A 941 7.88 -0.12 37.84
CA ILE A 941 8.87 -1.18 37.72
C ILE A 941 9.96 -0.68 36.77
N ASP A 942 11.18 -0.57 37.28
CA ASP A 942 12.37 -0.16 36.56
C ASP A 942 13.33 -1.37 36.43
N THR A 943 13.75 -1.69 35.21
CA THR A 943 14.59 -2.85 34.90
C THR A 943 15.57 -2.56 33.76
N PRO A 944 16.77 -3.14 33.75
CA PRO A 944 17.65 -3.12 32.58
C PRO A 944 16.95 -3.71 31.36
N GLY A 945 16.96 -2.96 30.26
CA GLY A 945 16.44 -3.40 28.96
C GLY A 945 17.47 -4.20 28.17
N TRP A 946 17.00 -5.18 27.40
CA TRP A 946 17.81 -5.92 26.43
C TRP A 946 17.04 -6.09 25.13
N VAL A 947 17.75 -6.34 24.02
CA VAL A 947 17.14 -6.53 22.71
C VAL A 947 17.51 -7.93 22.20
N PRO A 948 16.54 -8.85 22.05
CA PRO A 948 16.85 -10.22 21.67
C PRO A 948 17.64 -10.33 20.36
N ALA A 949 17.27 -9.57 19.33
CA ALA A 949 17.96 -9.55 18.04
C ALA A 949 19.40 -9.01 18.10
N LEU A 950 19.78 -8.27 19.15
CA LEU A 950 21.17 -7.83 19.35
C LEU A 950 21.99 -8.86 20.14
N ALA A 951 21.34 -9.69 20.95
CA ALA A 951 21.99 -10.75 21.71
C ALA A 951 22.20 -12.01 20.87
N ASP A 952 21.27 -12.32 19.96
CA ASP A 952 21.36 -13.43 19.02
C ASP A 952 20.82 -13.00 17.65
N ALA A 953 21.69 -13.03 16.64
CA ALA A 953 21.36 -12.66 15.27
C ALA A 953 20.33 -13.59 14.59
N ALA A 954 20.05 -14.76 15.18
CA ALA A 954 18.96 -15.65 14.75
C ALA A 954 17.58 -15.17 15.21
N LEU A 955 17.51 -14.33 16.24
CA LEU A 955 16.26 -13.75 16.75
C LEU A 955 15.90 -12.49 15.95
N ASN A 956 14.61 -12.31 15.67
CA ASN A 956 14.09 -11.16 14.92
C ASN A 956 13.30 -10.18 15.81
N ASP A 957 13.38 -10.32 17.13
CA ASP A 957 12.71 -9.42 18.08
C ASP A 957 13.60 -8.23 18.42
N PHE A 958 13.21 -7.06 17.92
CA PHE A 958 13.89 -5.78 18.14
C PHE A 958 13.29 -4.95 19.28
N ARG A 959 12.32 -5.49 20.02
CA ARG A 959 11.78 -4.82 21.21
C ARG A 959 12.87 -4.70 22.28
N THR A 960 12.80 -3.61 23.05
CA THR A 960 13.64 -3.46 24.25
C THR A 960 12.88 -4.07 25.42
N LEU A 961 13.17 -5.33 25.71
CA LEU A 961 12.49 -6.12 26.74
C LEU A 961 13.15 -5.93 28.10
N GLY A 962 12.35 -5.80 29.15
CA GLY A 962 12.78 -5.82 30.54
C GLY A 962 12.57 -7.20 31.16
N VAL A 963 11.54 -7.30 32.01
CA VAL A 963 11.06 -8.54 32.64
C VAL A 963 9.63 -8.87 32.20
N GLN A 964 9.15 -10.05 32.54
CA GLN A 964 7.78 -10.50 32.33
C GLN A 964 6.94 -10.17 33.56
N PHE A 965 5.86 -9.41 33.37
CA PHE A 965 4.84 -9.16 34.37
C PHE A 965 3.75 -10.23 34.31
N VAL A 966 3.47 -10.87 35.45
CA VAL A 966 2.45 -11.93 35.56
C VAL A 966 1.21 -11.42 36.29
N SER A 967 1.39 -10.88 37.50
CA SER A 967 0.28 -10.38 38.33
C SER A 967 0.73 -9.40 39.41
N ALA A 968 -0.20 -8.58 39.88
CA ALA A 968 -0.05 -7.75 41.07
C ALA A 968 -1.25 -7.90 41.99
N GLN A 969 -1.01 -8.05 43.29
CA GLN A 969 -2.06 -8.20 44.30
C GLN A 969 -1.81 -7.32 45.51
N VAL A 970 -2.85 -6.64 45.96
CA VAL A 970 -2.93 -5.94 47.22
C VAL A 970 -3.48 -6.91 48.28
N ARG A 971 -2.69 -7.16 49.33
CA ARG A 971 -3.07 -7.99 50.48
C ARG A 971 -3.14 -7.10 51.71
N GLU A 972 -4.37 -6.86 52.17
CA GLU A 972 -4.66 -6.13 53.42
C GLU A 972 -4.23 -6.92 54.66
#